data_AF-A0AA88MC40-F1
#
_entry.id   AF-A0AA88MC40-F1
#
_cell.length_a   1.000
_cell.length_b   1.000
_cell.length_c   1.000
_cell.angle_alpha   90.00
_cell.angle_beta   90.00
_cell.angle_gamma   90.00
#
_symmetry.space_group_name_H-M   'P 1'
#
loop_
_entity.id
_entity.type
_entity.pdbx_description
1 polymer ?
#
loop_
_entity_poly.entity_id
_entity_poly.type
_entity_poly.pdbx_seq_one_letter_code
_entity_poly.pdbx_strand_id
1 'polypeptide(L)'
;MSKSKLKGRDAGRARVRTFSPGGSSQETSVMAEAHQAVAFQFTITPEGIDLQLSYQALNQIYLSGVRSWKKRVSRIRNRVIKGVYPASPSSWLFVVIAVLVTMYMHSDPSMGLIARIQQHLPLSFHISLSAQGQNILSALVFSTLLWLSLILVLRLCLKLLLSYHHWMFEQHGRISNTTKVWVTLLRLLSSRKPLLYSYQTSLPHLPVPAIKDTLSRYLESVRPLLTDPEFERMTKLASQFESSLGNRLQRYLKLKALWATNYVSDWWEEYIYLRSRNPIMVNSNYYGMDFLYVTPTPVQAARAGNTITALLLYRRKLNREELKPSRVPGTVIPLCAAQCERMFNTTRTPGAESDVLQHWQDSEFVAVYHKGRYFRLWVYQAGRLLSPREIEYQIQRILDDPSPPQLREENLGALTAGDRIPWFQVRKEYFSSGVNKRSLDAIERAAFFVTLDDEEQGMRAEDPAGNLDRYAKSLLHGKCYDRWFDKSFSIVIYKNGKNGLNAEHSWADAPTVAHLWEYTLATDAFQLGYTEDGHCKGEVDRSLPHPQRLVWDIPSEVQAQICRSLAVARALADEVDCHVFPFREFGKGQIKKLRISPDAFIQIGLQLAYYRDRGGFCLTYEASMTRLFREGRTETVRSCSNESCAFVKALESGKADEQCRSLFRLASERHQNLYRMAMTGAGIDRHLFCLYVVSKYLGVESPFLKEVLSEPWRLSTSQTPVQQMELFDLKNHPDYISLGGGFGPVADDGYGVSYIIVGEDMINFHVSSKYSCSETDSHRFGAQISKALQDIMTLLSADSKICSPCTGTARPHSKKLQPTNHSCRLQVTTRLPRTFHNFARPEHPRATLCVARPLVRNLRGRHGADLPPRGGGGGRSSESESELIILRQNGEGSQHWRRTDGRGTDSARVNICNMKQTQVDV
;
A
#
# COMPACT_ATOMS: atom_id res chain seq x y z
N MET A 1 -1.60 -56.64 -12.45
CA MET A 1 -0.62 -57.53 -11.78
C MET A 1 0.30 -56.63 -10.93
N SER A 2 0.73 -56.93 -9.70
CA SER A 2 0.44 -58.08 -8.80
C SER A 2 0.42 -57.64 -7.32
N LYS A 3 0.16 -58.58 -6.40
CA LYS A 3 0.13 -58.47 -4.91
C LYS A 3 1.59 -58.38 -4.35
N SER A 4 1.95 -58.19 -3.07
CA SER A 4 1.32 -58.17 -1.71
C SER A 4 2.28 -57.38 -0.76
N LYS A 5 1.98 -56.82 0.44
CA LYS A 5 1.04 -57.04 1.57
C LYS A 5 1.52 -58.05 2.64
N LEU A 6 1.36 -57.70 3.95
CA LEU A 6 1.55 -58.46 5.24
C LEU A 6 2.85 -58.17 6.03
N LYS A 7 2.95 -58.36 7.38
CA LYS A 7 2.05 -58.11 8.56
C LYS A 7 2.79 -58.40 9.91
N GLY A 8 2.27 -57.93 11.06
CA GLY A 8 2.67 -58.32 12.44
C GLY A 8 3.53 -57.26 13.17
N ARG A 9 3.25 -56.69 14.35
CA ARG A 9 2.18 -56.77 15.39
C ARG A 9 2.45 -57.61 16.66
N ASP A 10 1.95 -57.05 17.79
CA ASP A 10 1.77 -57.58 19.16
C ASP A 10 3.05 -57.76 20.04
N ALA A 11 3.02 -57.79 21.39
CA ALA A 11 2.38 -56.94 22.46
C ALA A 11 2.74 -57.54 23.86
N GLY A 12 3.06 -56.74 24.91
CA GLY A 12 3.87 -57.29 26.04
C GLY A 12 3.73 -56.89 27.53
N ARG A 13 2.74 -56.09 28.00
CA ARG A 13 2.30 -55.94 29.43
C ARG A 13 3.33 -55.51 30.54
N ALA A 14 2.87 -55.22 31.78
CA ALA A 14 3.62 -54.45 32.80
C ALA A 14 3.46 -54.89 34.29
N ARG A 15 4.41 -54.46 35.15
CA ARG A 15 4.38 -54.25 36.64
C ARG A 15 5.45 -53.16 36.98
N VAL A 16 5.42 -52.23 37.96
CA VAL A 16 4.55 -51.83 39.12
C VAL A 16 5.03 -52.27 40.53
N ARG A 17 5.05 -51.30 41.48
CA ARG A 17 5.50 -51.28 42.93
C ARG A 17 6.98 -50.87 43.16
N THR A 18 7.40 -50.07 44.18
CA THR A 18 6.71 -49.33 45.29
C THR A 18 7.60 -48.22 45.95
N PHE A 19 7.01 -47.06 46.30
CA PHE A 19 7.28 -46.08 47.41
C PHE A 19 8.71 -45.70 47.93
N SER A 20 9.10 -44.43 47.72
CA SER A 20 9.34 -43.29 48.67
C SER A 20 9.96 -43.46 50.09
N PRO A 21 10.52 -42.38 50.75
CA PRO A 21 10.98 -41.03 50.28
C PRO A 21 12.34 -40.52 50.87
N GLY A 22 12.82 -39.33 50.45
CA GLY A 22 13.76 -38.49 51.26
C GLY A 22 14.48 -37.30 50.57
N GLY A 23 14.58 -36.14 51.25
CA GLY A 23 15.81 -35.30 51.23
C GLY A 23 15.99 -34.08 50.27
N SER A 24 15.11 -33.07 50.31
CA SER A 24 15.36 -31.61 50.14
C SER A 24 16.63 -31.01 49.45
N SER A 25 16.43 -30.31 48.31
CA SER A 25 16.97 -28.95 47.91
C SER A 25 16.79 -28.75 46.38
N GLN A 26 15.97 -27.87 45.78
CA GLN A 26 15.85 -26.39 45.86
C GLN A 26 17.18 -25.66 45.56
N GLU A 27 17.30 -24.70 44.63
CA GLU A 27 16.29 -23.79 44.02
C GLU A 27 16.47 -23.55 42.48
N THR A 28 15.83 -22.49 41.93
CA THR A 28 16.06 -21.84 40.61
C THR A 28 15.48 -22.45 39.31
N SER A 29 14.15 -22.60 39.19
CA SER A 29 13.50 -22.78 37.86
C SER A 29 12.04 -22.28 37.73
N VAL A 30 11.63 -21.21 38.41
CA VAL A 30 10.36 -20.50 38.11
C VAL A 30 10.56 -18.99 38.30
N MET A 31 10.40 -18.19 37.23
CA MET A 31 10.09 -16.73 37.22
C MET A 31 10.24 -16.19 35.77
N ALA A 32 9.30 -16.53 34.86
CA ALA A 32 9.31 -16.01 33.48
C ALA A 32 7.93 -15.67 32.89
N GLU A 33 6.83 -16.11 33.53
CA GLU A 33 5.46 -15.83 33.07
C GLU A 33 4.69 -14.88 34.00
N ALA A 34 5.28 -14.52 35.15
CA ALA A 34 4.62 -13.80 36.23
C ALA A 34 4.10 -12.39 35.85
N HIS A 35 4.73 -11.70 34.90
CA HIS A 35 4.40 -10.30 34.59
C HIS A 35 3.07 -10.08 33.85
N GLN A 36 2.38 -11.13 33.40
CA GLN A 36 0.94 -11.05 33.06
C GLN A 36 0.03 -11.68 34.13
N ALA A 37 0.59 -12.37 35.12
CA ALA A 37 -0.13 -13.03 36.22
C ALA A 37 -0.28 -12.17 37.49
N VAL A 38 0.39 -11.01 37.60
CA VAL A 38 0.25 -10.04 38.73
C VAL A 38 -1.19 -9.50 38.92
N ALA A 39 -2.10 -9.82 37.99
CA ALA A 39 -3.53 -9.56 38.09
C ALA A 39 -4.28 -10.54 39.03
N PHE A 40 -3.78 -11.77 39.18
CA PHE A 40 -4.41 -12.88 39.88
C PHE A 40 -3.32 -13.74 40.54
N GLN A 41 -2.93 -13.40 41.77
CA GLN A 41 -2.20 -14.37 42.60
C GLN A 41 -3.18 -15.47 43.03
N PHE A 42 -2.78 -16.72 42.82
CA PHE A 42 -3.58 -17.90 43.11
C PHE A 42 -2.78 -18.79 44.07
N THR A 43 -2.90 -18.51 45.36
CA THR A 43 -2.09 -19.13 46.41
C THR A 43 -2.89 -20.23 47.09
N ILE A 44 -2.55 -21.49 46.79
CA ILE A 44 -3.13 -22.64 47.49
C ILE A 44 -2.42 -22.76 48.83
N THR A 45 -3.09 -22.33 49.90
CA THR A 45 -2.64 -22.50 51.28
C THR A 45 -3.25 -23.79 51.86
N PRO A 46 -2.73 -24.33 52.98
CA PRO A 46 -3.33 -25.48 53.66
C PRO A 46 -4.78 -25.24 54.13
N GLU A 47 -5.19 -23.98 54.27
CA GLU A 47 -6.51 -23.57 54.80
C GLU A 47 -7.49 -23.15 53.69
N GLY A 48 -7.02 -22.95 52.45
CA GLY A 48 -7.87 -22.59 51.32
C GLY A 48 -7.15 -21.90 50.15
N ILE A 49 -7.93 -21.50 49.16
CA ILE A 49 -7.48 -20.70 48.01
C ILE A 49 -7.49 -19.22 48.42
N ASP A 50 -6.32 -18.61 48.62
CA ASP A 50 -6.21 -17.14 48.65
C ASP A 50 -6.13 -16.58 47.22
N LEU A 51 -6.85 -15.49 46.97
CA LEU A 51 -7.17 -14.99 45.63
C LEU A 51 -7.17 -13.45 45.62
N GLN A 52 -5.96 -12.88 45.66
CA GLN A 52 -5.78 -11.42 45.69
C GLN A 52 -6.12 -10.78 44.34
N LEU A 53 -7.35 -10.28 44.24
CA LEU A 53 -7.88 -9.57 43.09
C LEU A 53 -7.39 -8.11 43.07
N SER A 54 -6.38 -7.82 42.24
CA SER A 54 -5.95 -6.43 42.02
C SER A 54 -7.08 -5.60 41.41
N TYR A 55 -7.55 -4.58 42.14
CA TYR A 55 -8.57 -3.64 41.66
C TYR A 55 -8.17 -2.96 40.33
N GLN A 56 -6.88 -2.67 40.16
CA GLN A 56 -6.36 -2.11 38.91
C GLN A 56 -6.50 -3.12 37.75
N ALA A 57 -6.23 -4.40 37.99
CA ALA A 57 -6.41 -5.44 36.98
C ALA A 57 -7.88 -5.66 36.62
N LEU A 58 -8.78 -5.72 37.61
CA LEU A 58 -10.23 -5.78 37.38
C LEU A 58 -10.73 -4.57 36.57
N ASN A 59 -10.24 -3.37 36.88
CA ASN A 59 -10.54 -2.16 36.10
C ASN A 59 -10.01 -2.25 34.66
N GLN A 60 -8.80 -2.76 34.43
CA GLN A 60 -8.29 -2.98 33.07
C GLN A 60 -9.08 -4.04 32.29
N ILE A 61 -9.53 -5.12 32.95
CA ILE A 61 -10.41 -6.14 32.36
C ILE A 61 -11.76 -5.52 32.00
N TYR A 62 -12.36 -4.73 32.89
CA TYR A 62 -13.61 -3.99 32.64
C TYR A 62 -13.45 -3.00 31.47
N LEU A 63 -12.41 -2.17 31.48
CA LEU A 63 -12.12 -1.21 30.41
C LEU A 63 -11.81 -1.91 29.07
N SER A 64 -11.19 -3.09 29.10
CA SER A 64 -11.00 -3.95 27.90
C SER A 64 -12.33 -4.50 27.39
N GLY A 65 -13.19 -5.02 28.27
CA GLY A 65 -14.54 -5.48 27.95
C GLY A 65 -15.40 -4.36 27.35
N VAL A 66 -15.41 -3.17 27.96
CA VAL A 66 -16.11 -1.98 27.45
C VAL A 66 -15.54 -1.52 26.11
N ARG A 67 -14.21 -1.54 25.90
CA ARG A 67 -13.58 -1.26 24.59
C ARG A 67 -14.00 -2.28 23.53
N SER A 68 -13.94 -3.57 23.85
CA SER A 68 -14.34 -4.68 22.97
C SER A 68 -15.82 -4.58 22.59
N TRP A 69 -16.70 -4.30 23.54
CA TRP A 69 -18.12 -4.10 23.31
C TRP A 69 -18.40 -2.86 22.45
N LYS A 70 -17.82 -1.68 22.78
CA LYS A 70 -17.92 -0.47 21.95
C LYS A 70 -17.42 -0.71 20.52
N LYS A 71 -16.34 -1.48 20.34
CA LYS A 71 -15.81 -1.88 19.03
C LYS A 71 -16.71 -2.88 18.30
N ARG A 72 -17.33 -3.83 19.01
CA ARG A 72 -18.33 -4.77 18.44
C ARG A 72 -19.58 -4.03 17.98
N VAL A 73 -20.10 -3.10 18.79
CA VAL A 73 -21.21 -2.20 18.44
C VAL A 73 -20.84 -1.31 17.24
N SER A 74 -19.63 -0.74 17.20
CA SER A 74 -19.17 0.04 16.04
C SER A 74 -19.05 -0.81 14.77
N ARG A 75 -18.54 -2.05 14.87
CA ARG A 75 -18.49 -2.99 13.74
C ARG A 75 -19.88 -3.39 13.26
N ILE A 76 -20.85 -3.60 14.17
CA ILE A 76 -22.26 -3.87 13.84
C ILE A 76 -22.89 -2.64 13.16
N ARG A 77 -22.71 -1.43 13.71
CA ARG A 77 -23.19 -0.17 13.13
C ARG A 77 -22.64 0.03 11.71
N ASN A 78 -21.35 -0.18 11.49
CA ASN A 78 -20.74 -0.08 10.16
C ASN A 78 -21.28 -1.14 9.20
N ARG A 79 -21.42 -2.40 9.65
CA ARG A 79 -22.07 -3.48 8.89
C ARG A 79 -23.49 -3.12 8.49
N VAL A 80 -24.28 -2.47 9.33
CA VAL A 80 -25.62 -1.98 8.98
C VAL A 80 -25.53 -0.82 7.98
N ILE A 81 -24.70 0.20 8.23
CA ILE A 81 -24.58 1.39 7.35
C ILE A 81 -24.15 0.99 5.93
N LYS A 82 -23.11 0.16 5.77
CA LYS A 82 -22.72 -0.36 4.45
C LYS A 82 -23.70 -1.42 3.94
N GLY A 83 -24.32 -2.17 4.86
CA GLY A 83 -25.37 -3.17 4.63
C GLY A 83 -26.67 -2.62 4.04
N VAL A 84 -26.91 -1.31 4.11
CA VAL A 84 -28.05 -0.62 3.47
C VAL A 84 -27.67 0.35 2.35
N TYR A 85 -26.38 0.63 2.13
CA TYR A 85 -25.92 1.55 1.08
C TYR A 85 -26.36 1.06 -0.33
N PRO A 86 -26.89 1.93 -1.22
CA PRO A 86 -26.90 3.40 -1.17
C PRO A 86 -28.04 4.06 -0.37
N ALA A 87 -28.92 3.30 0.27
CA ALA A 87 -29.93 3.85 1.18
C ALA A 87 -29.30 4.26 2.54
N SER A 88 -30.12 4.47 3.56
CA SER A 88 -29.67 4.82 4.92
C SER A 88 -30.55 4.11 5.96
N PRO A 89 -30.07 3.86 7.19
CA PRO A 89 -30.92 3.29 8.25
C PRO A 89 -32.15 4.17 8.53
N SER A 90 -32.01 5.49 8.37
CA SER A 90 -33.13 6.44 8.47
C SER A 90 -34.20 6.27 7.38
N SER A 91 -33.88 5.75 6.18
CA SER A 91 -34.87 5.62 5.11
C SER A 91 -35.88 4.49 5.36
N TRP A 92 -35.60 3.58 6.30
CA TRP A 92 -36.57 2.61 6.81
C TRP A 92 -37.77 3.32 7.46
N LEU A 93 -37.50 4.32 8.31
CA LEU A 93 -38.53 5.07 9.02
C LEU A 93 -39.45 5.82 8.05
N PHE A 94 -38.92 6.36 6.95
CA PHE A 94 -39.75 6.98 5.91
C PHE A 94 -40.66 5.98 5.19
N VAL A 95 -40.20 4.75 4.93
CA VAL A 95 -41.05 3.69 4.34
C VAL A 95 -42.13 3.25 5.33
N VAL A 96 -41.78 3.05 6.61
CA VAL A 96 -42.73 2.72 7.69
C VAL A 96 -43.80 3.80 7.83
N ILE A 97 -43.42 5.07 7.93
CA ILE A 97 -44.36 6.19 8.04
C ILE A 97 -45.25 6.27 6.79
N ALA A 98 -44.70 6.13 5.58
CA ALA A 98 -45.49 6.16 4.35
C ALA A 98 -46.56 5.05 4.33
N VAL A 99 -46.20 3.80 4.66
CA VAL A 99 -47.15 2.67 4.71
C VAL A 99 -48.22 2.90 5.78
N LEU A 100 -47.84 3.31 6.99
CA LEU A 100 -48.80 3.59 8.07
C LEU A 100 -49.75 4.75 7.72
N VAL A 101 -49.27 5.80 7.06
CA VAL A 101 -50.11 6.91 6.58
C VAL A 101 -51.07 6.43 5.49
N THR A 102 -50.64 5.62 4.52
CA THR A 102 -51.56 5.07 3.51
C THR A 102 -52.64 4.17 4.13
N MET A 103 -52.28 3.33 5.11
CA MET A 103 -53.25 2.50 5.86
C MET A 103 -54.25 3.35 6.65
N TYR A 104 -53.81 4.45 7.26
CA TYR A 104 -54.69 5.41 7.94
C TYR A 104 -55.65 6.10 6.95
N MET A 105 -55.18 6.40 5.74
CA MET A 105 -56.00 6.89 4.62
C MET A 105 -56.77 5.77 3.90
N HIS A 106 -57.04 4.64 4.57
CA HIS A 106 -57.77 3.47 4.07
C HIS A 106 -57.31 2.92 2.70
N SER A 107 -56.07 3.21 2.30
CA SER A 107 -55.48 2.81 1.03
C SER A 107 -54.39 1.78 1.29
N ASP A 108 -54.56 0.54 0.81
CA ASP A 108 -53.58 -0.52 1.04
C ASP A 108 -52.49 -0.56 -0.07
N PRO A 109 -51.26 -0.08 0.18
CA PRO A 109 -50.16 -0.17 -0.79
C PRO A 109 -49.62 -1.59 -0.95
N SER A 110 -50.06 -2.54 -0.11
CA SER A 110 -49.58 -3.92 -0.08
C SER A 110 -50.43 -4.89 -0.91
N MET A 111 -51.57 -4.45 -1.44
CA MET A 111 -52.52 -5.28 -2.22
C MET A 111 -52.89 -6.59 -1.48
N GLY A 112 -53.18 -6.50 -0.18
CA GLY A 112 -53.53 -7.61 0.69
C GLY A 112 -52.35 -8.35 1.32
N LEU A 113 -51.10 -8.01 1.02
CA LEU A 113 -49.92 -8.68 1.61
C LEU A 113 -49.82 -8.46 3.12
N ILE A 114 -50.18 -7.29 3.65
CA ILE A 114 -50.20 -7.03 5.10
C ILE A 114 -51.19 -7.96 5.81
N ALA A 115 -52.38 -8.18 5.24
CA ALA A 115 -53.38 -9.09 5.79
C ALA A 115 -52.92 -10.56 5.74
N ARG A 116 -52.22 -10.99 4.68
CA ARG A 116 -51.62 -12.34 4.63
C ARG A 116 -50.46 -12.51 5.61
N ILE A 117 -49.64 -11.49 5.81
CA ILE A 117 -48.57 -11.50 6.83
C ILE A 117 -49.17 -11.67 8.23
N GLN A 118 -50.29 -10.98 8.51
CA GLN A 118 -51.04 -11.12 9.76
C GLN A 118 -51.57 -12.55 9.97
N GLN A 119 -52.15 -13.17 8.94
CA GLN A 119 -52.69 -14.54 8.99
C GLN A 119 -51.63 -15.62 9.24
N HIS A 120 -50.36 -15.35 8.89
CA HIS A 120 -49.25 -16.31 9.03
C HIS A 120 -48.23 -15.94 10.13
N LEU A 121 -48.51 -14.91 10.94
CA LEU A 121 -47.65 -14.49 12.05
C LEU A 121 -47.85 -15.42 13.27
N PRO A 122 -46.84 -16.20 13.70
CA PRO A 122 -46.99 -17.16 14.79
C PRO A 122 -46.97 -16.48 16.16
N LEU A 123 -48.07 -15.81 16.52
CA LEU A 123 -48.25 -15.07 17.78
C LEU A 123 -48.59 -15.99 18.98
N SER A 124 -48.07 -17.22 18.99
CA SER A 124 -48.39 -18.27 19.97
C SER A 124 -47.43 -18.32 21.18
N PHE A 125 -46.86 -17.19 21.59
CA PHE A 125 -46.11 -17.05 22.85
C PHE A 125 -46.41 -15.74 23.60
N HIS A 126 -47.26 -15.84 24.62
CA HIS A 126 -47.38 -14.97 25.80
C HIS A 126 -47.60 -13.45 25.67
N ILE A 127 -47.81 -12.86 24.48
CA ILE A 127 -48.20 -11.44 24.35
C ILE A 127 -49.54 -11.31 23.60
N SER A 128 -50.59 -10.95 24.33
CA SER A 128 -51.93 -10.66 23.83
C SER A 128 -52.02 -9.31 23.10
N LEU A 129 -51.35 -9.22 21.95
CA LEU A 129 -51.42 -8.06 21.06
C LEU A 129 -52.85 -7.84 20.54
N SER A 130 -53.38 -6.63 20.71
CA SER A 130 -54.69 -6.24 20.15
C SER A 130 -54.69 -6.32 18.62
N ALA A 131 -55.88 -6.39 18.00
CA ALA A 131 -56.01 -6.41 16.54
C ALA A 131 -55.28 -5.21 15.87
N GLN A 132 -55.34 -4.03 16.47
CA GLN A 132 -54.58 -2.85 16.03
C GLN A 132 -53.06 -3.09 16.12
N GLY A 133 -52.57 -3.69 17.21
CA GLY A 133 -51.16 -4.07 17.37
C GLY A 133 -50.70 -5.11 16.34
N GLN A 134 -51.55 -6.09 16.00
CA GLN A 134 -51.26 -7.07 14.95
C GLN A 134 -51.18 -6.42 13.56
N ASN A 135 -52.09 -5.50 13.25
CA ASN A 135 -52.06 -4.73 11.99
C ASN A 135 -50.76 -3.91 11.88
N ILE A 136 -50.37 -3.21 12.96
CA ILE A 136 -49.13 -2.41 13.02
C ILE A 136 -47.89 -3.31 12.88
N LEU A 137 -47.84 -4.46 13.56
CA LEU A 137 -46.73 -5.41 13.44
C LEU A 137 -46.60 -5.95 12.00
N SER A 138 -47.71 -6.30 11.38
CA SER A 138 -47.75 -6.80 10.00
C SER A 138 -47.34 -5.73 8.99
N ALA A 139 -47.75 -4.48 9.22
CA ALA A 139 -47.29 -3.31 8.46
C ALA A 139 -45.79 -3.03 8.62
N LEU A 140 -45.23 -3.18 9.83
CA LEU A 140 -43.80 -3.05 10.09
C LEU A 140 -42.98 -4.14 9.39
N VAL A 141 -43.46 -5.39 9.40
CA VAL A 141 -42.84 -6.50 8.65
C VAL A 141 -42.86 -6.21 7.15
N PHE A 142 -44.03 -5.86 6.59
CA PHE A 142 -44.16 -5.49 5.17
C PHE A 142 -43.25 -4.32 4.78
N SER A 143 -43.26 -3.22 5.55
CA SER A 143 -42.42 -2.04 5.32
C SER A 143 -40.93 -2.37 5.35
N THR A 144 -40.53 -3.31 6.22
CA THR A 144 -39.12 -3.75 6.32
C THR A 144 -38.72 -4.60 5.11
N LEU A 145 -39.57 -5.54 4.68
CA LEU A 145 -39.33 -6.34 3.48
C LEU A 145 -39.31 -5.48 2.21
N LEU A 146 -40.23 -4.52 2.09
CA LEU A 146 -40.27 -3.53 1.02
C LEU A 146 -38.98 -2.67 1.00
N TRP A 147 -38.55 -2.14 2.15
CA TRP A 147 -37.33 -1.34 2.26
C TRP A 147 -36.06 -2.14 1.93
N LEU A 148 -35.95 -3.40 2.37
CA LEU A 148 -34.85 -4.29 1.99
C LEU A 148 -34.86 -4.61 0.48
N SER A 149 -36.04 -4.78 -0.11
CA SER A 149 -36.21 -5.00 -1.55
C SER A 149 -35.81 -3.76 -2.36
N LEU A 150 -36.20 -2.57 -1.91
CA LEU A 150 -35.76 -1.28 -2.48
C LEU A 150 -34.24 -1.11 -2.38
N ILE A 151 -33.61 -1.49 -1.27
CA ILE A 151 -32.15 -1.52 -1.13
C ILE A 151 -31.49 -2.46 -2.15
N LEU A 152 -32.04 -3.67 -2.33
CA LEU A 152 -31.54 -4.62 -3.31
C LEU A 152 -31.65 -4.08 -4.74
N VAL A 153 -32.80 -3.50 -5.11
CA VAL A 153 -33.00 -2.84 -6.41
C VAL A 153 -32.01 -1.69 -6.60
N LEU A 154 -31.90 -0.76 -5.64
CA LEU A 154 -30.97 0.37 -5.71
C LEU A 154 -29.49 -0.08 -5.84
N ARG A 155 -29.12 -1.20 -5.23
CA ARG A 155 -27.79 -1.81 -5.37
C ARG A 155 -27.56 -2.45 -6.73
N LEU A 156 -28.56 -3.12 -7.28
CA LEU A 156 -28.51 -3.69 -8.62
C LEU A 156 -28.45 -2.59 -9.68
N CYS A 157 -29.25 -1.52 -9.53
CA CYS A 157 -29.13 -0.31 -10.35
C CYS A 157 -27.73 0.32 -10.25
N LEU A 158 -27.18 0.47 -9.04
CA LEU A 158 -25.82 1.01 -8.86
C LEU A 158 -24.76 0.09 -9.48
N LYS A 159 -24.91 -1.24 -9.40
CA LYS A 159 -24.02 -2.21 -10.04
C LYS A 159 -24.11 -2.17 -11.58
N LEU A 160 -25.32 -2.08 -12.13
CA LEU A 160 -25.54 -1.91 -13.57
C LEU A 160 -24.95 -0.59 -14.11
N LEU A 161 -25.08 0.50 -13.36
CA LEU A 161 -24.41 1.77 -13.68
C LEU A 161 -22.88 1.62 -13.60
N LEU A 162 -22.34 0.98 -12.56
CA LEU A 162 -20.89 0.80 -12.43
C LEU A 162 -20.29 -0.23 -13.43
N SER A 163 -21.10 -1.11 -14.02
CA SER A 163 -20.70 -1.94 -15.16
C SER A 163 -20.51 -1.17 -16.47
N TYR A 164 -21.04 0.06 -16.59
CA TYR A 164 -20.92 0.87 -17.81
C TYR A 164 -19.55 1.53 -17.88
N HIS A 165 -18.72 1.07 -18.83
CA HIS A 165 -17.34 1.53 -19.02
C HIS A 165 -17.11 2.33 -20.31
N HIS A 166 -18.12 2.49 -21.18
CA HIS A 166 -17.93 3.14 -22.49
C HIS A 166 -17.46 4.60 -22.38
N TRP A 167 -17.79 5.30 -21.29
CA TRP A 167 -17.28 6.64 -20.95
C TRP A 167 -15.73 6.74 -20.96
N MET A 168 -15.00 5.63 -20.77
CA MET A 168 -13.53 5.61 -20.85
C MET A 168 -13.00 5.76 -22.28
N PHE A 169 -13.80 5.37 -23.27
CA PHE A 169 -13.46 5.35 -24.69
C PHE A 169 -14.02 6.58 -25.44
N GLU A 170 -14.81 7.43 -24.79
CA GLU A 170 -15.28 8.70 -25.36
C GLU A 170 -14.13 9.72 -25.51
N GLN A 171 -14.16 10.50 -26.60
CA GLN A 171 -13.17 11.53 -26.85
C GLN A 171 -13.29 12.68 -25.84
N HIS A 172 -12.15 13.14 -25.30
CA HIS A 172 -12.11 14.28 -24.37
C HIS A 172 -12.83 15.51 -24.95
N GLY A 173 -13.79 16.05 -24.19
CA GLY A 173 -14.63 17.18 -24.61
C GLY A 173 -15.89 16.81 -25.41
N ARG A 174 -16.02 15.57 -25.90
CA ARG A 174 -17.18 15.09 -26.68
C ARG A 174 -17.96 14.00 -25.94
N ILE A 175 -18.51 14.37 -24.77
CA ILE A 175 -19.29 13.45 -23.93
C ILE A 175 -20.65 13.15 -24.59
N SER A 176 -21.01 11.88 -24.70
CA SER A 176 -22.29 11.43 -25.26
C SER A 176 -23.49 11.80 -24.36
N ASN A 177 -24.69 11.88 -24.93
CA ASN A 177 -25.89 12.13 -24.12
C ASN A 177 -26.22 10.96 -23.19
N THR A 178 -25.91 9.73 -23.60
CA THR A 178 -25.97 8.54 -22.73
C THR A 178 -25.04 8.66 -21.53
N THR A 179 -23.78 9.08 -21.71
CA THR A 179 -22.82 9.27 -20.61
C THR A 179 -23.21 10.46 -19.71
N LYS A 180 -23.80 11.54 -20.24
CA LYS A 180 -24.36 12.64 -19.41
C LYS A 180 -25.49 12.17 -18.49
N VAL A 181 -26.44 11.39 -19.01
CA VAL A 181 -27.54 10.81 -18.22
C VAL A 181 -26.99 9.82 -17.20
N TRP A 182 -26.09 8.93 -17.62
CA TRP A 182 -25.43 7.95 -16.75
C TRP A 182 -24.66 8.61 -15.58
N VAL A 183 -23.82 9.63 -15.83
CA VAL A 183 -23.13 10.39 -14.77
C VAL A 183 -24.13 11.01 -13.80
N THR A 184 -25.26 11.50 -14.30
CA THR A 184 -26.31 12.14 -13.47
C THR A 184 -26.99 11.11 -12.55
N LEU A 185 -27.38 9.95 -13.09
CA LEU A 185 -27.95 8.84 -12.31
C LEU A 185 -26.95 8.29 -11.28
N LEU A 186 -25.69 8.11 -11.67
CA LEU A 186 -24.62 7.65 -10.79
C LEU A 186 -24.35 8.66 -9.66
N ARG A 187 -24.38 9.97 -9.95
CA ARG A 187 -24.26 11.04 -8.93
C ARG A 187 -25.41 11.01 -7.94
N LEU A 188 -26.65 10.85 -8.40
CA LEU A 188 -27.83 10.79 -7.53
C LEU A 188 -27.73 9.62 -6.53
N LEU A 189 -27.40 8.42 -7.02
CA LEU A 189 -27.24 7.22 -6.19
C LEU A 189 -25.96 7.23 -5.32
N SER A 190 -24.90 7.89 -5.76
CA SER A 190 -23.62 8.00 -5.03
C SER A 190 -23.52 9.21 -4.10
N SER A 191 -24.58 10.03 -3.99
CA SER A 191 -24.59 11.35 -3.33
C SER A 191 -24.31 11.35 -1.83
N ARG A 192 -24.50 10.20 -1.15
CA ARG A 192 -24.42 10.10 0.31
C ARG A 192 -23.01 9.74 0.77
N LYS A 193 -22.57 10.36 1.89
CA LYS A 193 -21.27 10.13 2.55
C LYS A 193 -21.03 8.62 2.76
N PRO A 194 -20.14 7.98 1.98
CA PRO A 194 -19.91 6.54 2.07
C PRO A 194 -18.82 6.21 3.11
N LEU A 195 -18.91 5.04 3.73
CA LEU A 195 -17.78 4.42 4.43
C LEU A 195 -16.84 3.78 3.41
N LEU A 196 -15.58 3.52 3.79
CA LEU A 196 -14.54 2.92 2.93
C LEU A 196 -15.06 1.74 2.08
N TYR A 197 -15.84 0.85 2.69
CA TYR A 197 -16.34 -0.37 2.05
C TYR A 197 -17.80 -0.28 1.54
N SER A 198 -18.44 0.90 1.56
CA SER A 198 -19.84 1.08 1.15
C SER A 198 -20.15 0.64 -0.29
N TYR A 199 -19.19 0.78 -1.21
CA TYR A 199 -19.39 0.41 -2.62
C TYR A 199 -19.11 -1.06 -2.94
N GLN A 200 -18.46 -1.83 -2.04
CA GLN A 200 -17.91 -3.16 -2.36
C GLN A 200 -18.97 -4.16 -2.86
N THR A 201 -20.20 -4.10 -2.34
CA THR A 201 -21.31 -4.95 -2.79
C THR A 201 -21.96 -4.52 -4.11
N SER A 202 -21.66 -3.30 -4.57
CA SER A 202 -22.20 -2.70 -5.79
C SER A 202 -21.16 -2.55 -6.91
N LEU A 203 -19.89 -2.87 -6.69
CA LEU A 203 -18.92 -2.95 -7.78
C LEU A 203 -19.25 -4.13 -8.72
N PRO A 204 -19.01 -4.01 -10.04
CA PRO A 204 -19.11 -5.12 -10.98
C PRO A 204 -18.10 -6.23 -10.64
N HIS A 205 -18.37 -7.47 -11.08
CA HIS A 205 -17.35 -8.52 -11.07
C HIS A 205 -16.51 -8.38 -12.34
N LEU A 206 -15.23 -8.77 -12.30
CA LEU A 206 -14.34 -8.72 -13.45
C LEU A 206 -14.90 -9.61 -14.58
N PRO A 207 -15.11 -9.09 -15.82
CA PRO A 207 -15.62 -9.89 -16.93
C PRO A 207 -14.56 -10.86 -17.44
N VAL A 208 -15.00 -12.03 -17.92
CA VAL A 208 -14.12 -12.97 -18.65
C VAL A 208 -14.16 -12.58 -20.14
N PRO A 209 -13.03 -12.19 -20.76
CA PRO A 209 -12.99 -11.87 -22.19
C PRO A 209 -13.38 -13.07 -23.07
N ALA A 210 -13.72 -12.82 -24.33
CA ALA A 210 -13.82 -13.89 -25.31
C ALA A 210 -12.42 -14.39 -25.71
N ILE A 211 -12.26 -15.69 -25.88
CA ILE A 211 -11.00 -16.30 -26.35
C ILE A 211 -10.54 -15.70 -27.68
N LYS A 212 -11.43 -15.54 -28.66
CA LYS A 212 -11.11 -14.96 -29.98
C LYS A 212 -10.47 -13.56 -29.86
N ASP A 213 -11.10 -12.67 -29.09
CA ASP A 213 -10.61 -11.31 -28.85
C ASP A 213 -9.26 -11.32 -28.11
N THR A 214 -9.05 -12.31 -27.24
CA THR A 214 -7.81 -12.51 -26.48
C THR A 214 -6.67 -12.96 -27.41
N LEU A 215 -6.92 -13.95 -28.26
CA LEU A 215 -5.93 -14.48 -29.20
C LEU A 215 -5.59 -13.48 -30.31
N SER A 216 -6.59 -12.78 -30.85
CA SER A 216 -6.40 -11.72 -31.84
C SER A 216 -5.45 -10.63 -31.33
N ARG A 217 -5.72 -10.09 -30.13
CA ARG A 217 -4.91 -9.02 -29.53
C ARG A 217 -3.59 -9.52 -28.94
N TYR A 218 -3.49 -10.81 -28.59
CA TYR A 218 -2.21 -11.45 -28.29
C TYR A 218 -1.30 -11.46 -29.53
N LEU A 219 -1.78 -12.00 -30.67
CA LEU A 219 -1.03 -12.03 -31.92
C LEU A 219 -0.61 -10.61 -32.34
N GLU A 220 -1.53 -9.65 -32.27
CA GLU A 220 -1.24 -8.23 -32.51
C GLU A 220 -0.11 -7.69 -31.61
N SER A 221 -0.05 -8.11 -30.34
CA SER A 221 1.00 -7.70 -29.38
C SER A 221 2.36 -8.36 -29.58
N VAL A 222 2.42 -9.58 -30.12
CA VAL A 222 3.69 -10.30 -30.40
C VAL A 222 4.20 -10.11 -31.82
N ARG A 223 3.39 -9.57 -32.75
CA ARG A 223 3.86 -9.24 -34.10
C ARG A 223 5.13 -8.37 -34.13
N PRO A 224 5.38 -7.34 -33.29
CA PRO A 224 6.64 -6.60 -33.34
C PRO A 224 7.84 -7.35 -32.73
N LEU A 225 7.62 -8.49 -32.05
CA LEU A 225 8.63 -9.27 -31.33
C LEU A 225 9.12 -10.50 -32.10
N LEU A 226 8.29 -11.04 -33.01
CA LEU A 226 8.56 -12.28 -33.75
C LEU A 226 8.99 -12.03 -35.21
N THR A 227 9.79 -12.93 -35.78
CA THR A 227 10.00 -13.01 -37.24
C THR A 227 8.74 -13.53 -37.95
N ASP A 228 8.62 -13.36 -39.28
CA ASP A 228 7.45 -13.85 -40.03
C ASP A 228 7.20 -15.37 -39.88
N PRO A 229 8.22 -16.27 -39.95
CA PRO A 229 7.99 -17.71 -39.73
C PRO A 229 7.53 -18.05 -38.31
N GLU A 230 8.06 -17.37 -37.30
CA GLU A 230 7.65 -17.55 -35.90
C GLU A 230 6.23 -17.04 -35.67
N PHE A 231 5.89 -15.90 -36.27
CA PHE A 231 4.54 -15.34 -36.21
C PHE A 231 3.51 -16.23 -36.92
N GLU A 232 3.86 -16.83 -38.06
CA GLU A 232 2.99 -17.79 -38.75
C GLU A 232 2.79 -19.07 -37.90
N ARG A 233 3.86 -19.59 -37.28
CA ARG A 233 3.79 -20.72 -36.34
C ARG A 233 2.92 -20.39 -35.12
N MET A 234 3.09 -19.22 -34.52
CA MET A 234 2.30 -18.76 -33.38
C MET A 234 0.82 -18.57 -33.75
N THR A 235 0.54 -18.06 -34.95
CA THR A 235 -0.83 -17.93 -35.49
C THR A 235 -1.49 -19.30 -35.66
N LYS A 236 -0.76 -20.30 -36.18
CA LYS A 236 -1.23 -21.70 -36.29
C LYS A 236 -1.53 -22.30 -34.90
N LEU A 237 -0.64 -22.11 -33.92
CA LEU A 237 -0.85 -22.57 -32.53
C LEU A 237 -2.06 -21.90 -31.85
N ALA A 238 -2.23 -20.59 -32.03
CA ALA A 238 -3.39 -19.86 -31.50
C ALA A 238 -4.71 -20.36 -32.11
N SER A 239 -4.75 -20.57 -33.42
CA SER A 239 -5.94 -21.09 -34.13
C SER A 239 -6.29 -22.53 -33.72
N GLN A 240 -5.29 -23.40 -33.56
CA GLN A 240 -5.46 -24.75 -33.02
C GLN A 240 -5.96 -24.71 -31.57
N PHE A 241 -5.46 -23.79 -30.75
CA PHE A 241 -5.91 -23.61 -29.37
C PHE A 241 -7.35 -23.09 -29.29
N GLU A 242 -7.75 -22.13 -30.13
CA GLU A 242 -9.14 -21.63 -30.18
C GLU A 242 -10.12 -22.75 -30.56
N SER A 243 -9.83 -23.47 -31.64
CA SER A 243 -10.71 -24.50 -32.21
C SER A 243 -10.84 -25.76 -31.35
N SER A 244 -9.88 -26.03 -30.45
CA SER A 244 -9.87 -27.23 -29.60
C SER A 244 -9.95 -26.92 -28.10
N LEU A 245 -8.80 -26.89 -27.41
CA LEU A 245 -8.69 -26.89 -25.96
C LEU A 245 -9.18 -25.57 -25.33
N GLY A 246 -8.87 -24.42 -25.93
CA GLY A 246 -9.18 -23.11 -25.38
C GLY A 246 -10.68 -22.90 -25.15
N ASN A 247 -11.52 -23.32 -26.10
CA ASN A 247 -12.98 -23.29 -25.95
C ASN A 247 -13.52 -24.24 -24.85
N ARG A 248 -12.78 -25.29 -24.48
CA ARG A 248 -13.08 -26.12 -23.30
C ARG A 248 -12.68 -25.41 -22.01
N LEU A 249 -11.46 -24.87 -21.93
CA LEU A 249 -10.94 -24.12 -20.77
C LEU A 249 -11.82 -22.90 -20.44
N GLN A 250 -12.24 -22.16 -21.46
CA GLN A 250 -13.14 -21.01 -21.36
C GLN A 250 -14.46 -21.33 -20.64
N ARG A 251 -15.00 -22.55 -20.78
CA ARG A 251 -16.26 -22.97 -20.11
C ARG A 251 -16.07 -23.09 -18.61
N TYR A 252 -14.98 -23.74 -18.16
CA TYR A 252 -14.63 -23.80 -16.74
C TYR A 252 -14.30 -22.42 -16.17
N LEU A 253 -13.68 -21.53 -16.94
CA LEU A 253 -13.38 -20.19 -16.47
C LEU A 253 -14.63 -19.32 -16.32
N LYS A 254 -15.58 -19.42 -17.26
CA LYS A 254 -16.93 -18.83 -17.11
C LYS A 254 -17.69 -19.43 -15.94
N LEU A 255 -17.52 -20.72 -15.64
CA LEU A 255 -18.05 -21.35 -14.43
C LEU A 255 -17.44 -20.70 -13.17
N LYS A 256 -16.11 -20.58 -13.06
CA LYS A 256 -15.46 -19.89 -11.91
C LYS A 256 -16.00 -18.46 -11.74
N ALA A 257 -16.16 -17.70 -12.82
CA ALA A 257 -16.65 -16.32 -12.76
C ALA A 257 -18.13 -16.16 -12.33
N LEU A 258 -18.93 -17.24 -12.35
CA LEU A 258 -20.31 -17.23 -11.85
C LEU A 258 -20.40 -17.46 -10.32
N TRP A 259 -19.46 -18.21 -9.74
CA TRP A 259 -19.41 -18.48 -8.29
C TRP A 259 -18.46 -17.53 -7.54
N ALA A 260 -17.38 -17.09 -8.18
CA ALA A 260 -16.39 -16.19 -7.58
C ALA A 260 -16.82 -14.72 -7.64
N THR A 261 -16.42 -13.95 -6.62
CA THR A 261 -16.50 -12.48 -6.58
C THR A 261 -15.58 -11.82 -7.62
N ASN A 262 -14.44 -12.45 -7.89
CA ASN A 262 -13.49 -12.14 -8.95
C ASN A 262 -12.82 -13.44 -9.39
N TYR A 263 -12.72 -13.71 -10.70
CA TYR A 263 -12.18 -14.98 -11.20
C TYR A 263 -10.65 -15.02 -11.32
N VAL A 264 -9.97 -13.89 -11.12
CA VAL A 264 -8.50 -13.78 -11.22
C VAL A 264 -7.86 -13.73 -9.84
N SER A 265 -8.44 -12.98 -8.91
CA SER A 265 -7.69 -12.46 -7.75
C SER A 265 -7.17 -13.51 -6.77
N ASP A 266 -7.91 -14.60 -6.53
CA ASP A 266 -7.48 -15.69 -5.65
C ASP A 266 -6.33 -16.48 -6.27
N TRP A 267 -6.45 -16.87 -7.54
CA TRP A 267 -5.39 -17.56 -8.28
C TRP A 267 -4.17 -16.67 -8.53
N TRP A 268 -4.36 -15.37 -8.78
CA TRP A 268 -3.24 -14.43 -8.96
C TRP A 268 -2.42 -14.26 -7.68
N GLU A 269 -3.07 -14.19 -6.52
CA GLU A 269 -2.40 -14.19 -5.22
C GLU A 269 -1.68 -15.52 -4.94
N GLU A 270 -2.37 -16.65 -5.15
CA GLU A 270 -1.85 -17.99 -4.89
C GLU A 270 -0.65 -18.34 -5.79
N TYR A 271 -0.82 -18.31 -7.12
CA TYR A 271 0.17 -18.87 -8.05
C TYR A 271 1.36 -17.96 -8.33
N ILE A 272 1.16 -16.63 -8.39
CA ILE A 272 2.26 -15.70 -8.71
C ILE A 272 3.11 -15.38 -7.48
N TYR A 273 2.47 -15.15 -6.33
CA TYR A 273 3.19 -14.73 -5.12
C TYR A 273 3.41 -15.88 -4.15
N LEU A 274 2.34 -16.54 -3.70
CA LEU A 274 2.43 -17.45 -2.55
C LEU A 274 3.09 -18.79 -2.89
N ARG A 275 2.90 -19.32 -4.10
CA ARG A 275 3.57 -20.54 -4.60
C ARG A 275 4.98 -20.31 -5.13
N SER A 276 5.36 -19.09 -5.50
CA SER A 276 6.76 -18.78 -5.85
C SER A 276 7.69 -19.15 -4.69
N ARG A 277 8.78 -19.87 -5.00
CA ARG A 277 9.75 -20.42 -4.01
C ARG A 277 11.02 -19.58 -3.88
N ASN A 278 11.19 -18.59 -4.75
CA ASN A 278 12.36 -17.70 -4.80
C ASN A 278 12.38 -16.72 -3.61
N PRO A 279 13.55 -16.17 -3.24
CA PRO A 279 13.65 -15.13 -2.22
C PRO A 279 12.81 -13.89 -2.56
N ILE A 280 11.92 -13.48 -1.65
CA ILE A 280 10.96 -12.38 -1.91
C ILE A 280 11.57 -10.98 -1.81
N MET A 281 12.71 -10.84 -1.12
CA MET A 281 13.36 -9.56 -0.79
C MET A 281 13.57 -8.62 -1.99
N VAL A 282 14.03 -9.17 -3.13
CA VAL A 282 14.24 -8.42 -4.38
C VAL A 282 13.20 -8.79 -5.43
N ASN A 283 12.86 -10.08 -5.55
CA ASN A 283 12.05 -10.61 -6.64
C ASN A 283 10.52 -10.42 -6.42
N SER A 284 10.09 -9.76 -5.34
CA SER A 284 8.66 -9.54 -5.06
C SER A 284 8.37 -8.29 -4.24
N ASN A 285 9.15 -8.04 -3.18
CA ASN A 285 8.96 -6.87 -2.32
C ASN A 285 9.32 -5.57 -3.07
N TYR A 286 8.62 -4.50 -2.75
CA TYR A 286 8.85 -3.16 -3.28
C TYR A 286 9.03 -2.14 -2.14
N TYR A 287 9.61 -0.98 -2.46
CA TYR A 287 9.94 0.05 -1.46
C TYR A 287 9.32 1.41 -1.75
N GLY A 288 9.34 2.31 -0.76
CA GLY A 288 8.95 3.72 -0.87
C GLY A 288 9.85 4.65 -0.04
N MET A 289 10.16 5.83 -0.58
CA MET A 289 11.10 6.80 -0.01
C MET A 289 10.43 7.96 0.73
N ASP A 290 11.14 8.55 1.71
CA ASP A 290 10.80 9.83 2.36
C ASP A 290 10.58 11.00 1.38
N PHE A 291 10.26 12.16 1.94
CA PHE A 291 10.57 13.45 1.31
C PHE A 291 12.06 13.53 0.92
N LEU A 292 12.32 14.07 -0.26
CA LEU A 292 13.63 14.15 -0.89
C LEU A 292 14.50 15.20 -0.18
N TYR A 293 14.08 16.46 -0.22
CA TYR A 293 14.85 17.60 0.28
C TYR A 293 14.63 17.85 1.78
N VAL A 294 13.42 17.60 2.30
CA VAL A 294 13.11 17.79 3.71
C VAL A 294 13.44 16.54 4.52
N THR A 295 14.01 16.73 5.71
CA THR A 295 14.06 15.73 6.78
C THR A 295 13.41 16.37 8.01
N PRO A 296 12.14 16.06 8.36
CA PRO A 296 11.36 16.83 9.34
C PRO A 296 11.96 16.94 10.76
N THR A 297 12.84 16.00 11.13
CA THR A 297 13.73 16.08 12.29
C THR A 297 14.97 15.21 12.04
N PRO A 298 16.17 15.60 12.48
CA PRO A 298 17.33 14.70 12.48
C PRO A 298 17.26 13.64 13.59
N VAL A 299 16.39 13.81 14.60
CA VAL A 299 16.32 12.92 15.76
C VAL A 299 15.56 11.63 15.42
N GLN A 300 16.29 10.52 15.27
CA GLN A 300 15.74 9.21 14.92
C GLN A 300 14.56 8.77 15.82
N ALA A 301 14.64 9.01 17.14
CA ALA A 301 13.58 8.66 18.07
C ALA A 301 12.31 9.50 17.87
N ALA A 302 12.43 10.82 17.65
CA ALA A 302 11.32 11.71 17.31
C ALA A 302 10.68 11.31 15.98
N ARG A 303 11.52 11.01 14.98
CA ARG A 303 11.08 10.53 13.66
C ARG A 303 10.21 9.27 13.80
N ALA A 304 10.63 8.33 14.65
CA ALA A 304 9.86 7.14 14.98
C ALA A 304 8.56 7.47 15.74
N GLY A 305 8.61 8.35 16.74
CA GLY A 305 7.44 8.79 17.51
C GLY A 305 6.30 9.27 16.63
N ASN A 306 6.54 10.28 15.78
CA ASN A 306 5.53 10.81 14.86
C ASN A 306 5.13 9.79 13.78
N THR A 307 6.08 9.08 13.16
CA THR A 307 5.79 8.10 12.09
C THR A 307 4.88 6.97 12.58
N ILE A 308 5.22 6.38 13.74
CA ILE A 308 4.42 5.31 14.35
C ILE A 308 3.04 5.84 14.74
N THR A 309 2.93 7.05 15.29
CA THR A 309 1.62 7.66 15.57
C THR A 309 0.80 7.87 14.29
N ALA A 310 1.38 8.40 13.21
CA ALA A 310 0.69 8.66 11.95
C ALA A 310 0.13 7.36 11.33
N LEU A 311 0.93 6.30 11.29
CA LEU A 311 0.51 4.95 10.85
C LEU A 311 -0.64 4.40 11.71
N LEU A 312 -0.58 4.57 13.03
CA LEU A 312 -1.65 4.12 13.94
C LEU A 312 -2.92 4.97 13.84
N LEU A 313 -2.81 6.26 13.50
CA LEU A 313 -3.95 7.12 13.17
C LEU A 313 -4.61 6.71 11.84
N TYR A 314 -3.84 6.33 10.82
CA TYR A 314 -4.38 5.74 9.59
C TYR A 314 -5.08 4.41 9.89
N ARG A 315 -4.41 3.50 10.59
CA ARG A 315 -4.95 2.20 11.04
C ARG A 315 -6.26 2.36 11.82
N ARG A 316 -6.38 3.42 12.64
CA ARG A 316 -7.61 3.77 13.36
C ARG A 316 -8.74 4.21 12.42
N LYS A 317 -8.46 5.02 11.39
CA LYS A 317 -9.46 5.39 10.36
C LYS A 317 -9.90 4.18 9.53
N LEU A 318 -8.93 3.36 9.11
CA LEU A 318 -9.14 2.10 8.38
C LEU A 318 -10.05 1.13 9.14
N ASN A 319 -9.70 0.80 10.40
CA ASN A 319 -10.47 -0.09 11.28
C ASN A 319 -11.89 0.41 11.60
N ARG A 320 -12.16 1.70 11.38
CA ARG A 320 -13.48 2.32 11.56
C ARG A 320 -14.21 2.59 10.24
N GLU A 321 -13.61 2.22 9.11
CA GLU A 321 -14.13 2.49 7.76
C GLU A 321 -14.32 4.01 7.47
N GLU A 322 -13.60 4.86 8.21
CA GLU A 322 -13.64 6.34 8.16
C GLU A 322 -12.79 6.94 7.02
N LEU A 323 -11.99 6.13 6.33
CA LEU A 323 -11.27 6.55 5.12
C LEU A 323 -12.27 6.76 3.97
N LYS A 324 -12.08 7.83 3.18
CA LYS A 324 -12.87 8.07 1.96
C LYS A 324 -12.58 6.94 0.97
N PRO A 325 -13.58 6.32 0.31
CA PRO A 325 -13.34 5.43 -0.81
C PRO A 325 -12.53 6.12 -1.92
N SER A 326 -11.48 5.47 -2.40
CA SER A 326 -10.73 5.90 -3.59
C SER A 326 -11.66 6.00 -4.81
N ARG A 327 -11.36 6.90 -5.74
CA ARG A 327 -12.11 7.11 -6.98
C ARG A 327 -11.17 7.27 -8.17
N VAL A 328 -11.67 7.06 -9.38
CA VAL A 328 -10.95 7.49 -10.59
C VAL A 328 -10.82 9.03 -10.55
N PRO A 329 -9.61 9.62 -10.66
CA PRO A 329 -9.39 11.05 -10.47
C PRO A 329 -10.32 11.93 -11.32
N GLY A 330 -10.83 13.01 -10.71
CA GLY A 330 -11.80 13.92 -11.35
C GLY A 330 -13.23 13.37 -11.51
N THR A 331 -13.51 12.12 -11.11
CA THR A 331 -14.83 11.48 -11.27
C THR A 331 -15.51 11.18 -9.93
N VAL A 332 -16.76 10.67 -9.99
CA VAL A 332 -17.47 10.11 -8.83
C VAL A 332 -17.32 8.58 -8.69
N ILE A 333 -16.61 7.95 -9.62
CA ILE A 333 -16.58 6.50 -9.82
C ILE A 333 -15.69 5.86 -8.76
N PRO A 334 -16.24 5.01 -7.87
CA PRO A 334 -15.49 4.36 -6.80
C PRO A 334 -14.53 3.30 -7.35
N LEU A 335 -13.43 3.10 -6.63
CA LEU A 335 -12.50 2.00 -6.82
C LEU A 335 -12.60 1.01 -5.65
N CYS A 336 -12.29 -0.25 -5.90
CA CYS A 336 -12.23 -1.29 -4.89
C CYS A 336 -11.18 -0.96 -3.81
N ALA A 337 -11.53 -1.26 -2.56
CA ALA A 337 -10.68 -1.05 -1.38
C ALA A 337 -10.31 -2.38 -0.69
N ALA A 338 -10.51 -3.54 -1.32
CA ALA A 338 -10.35 -4.85 -0.67
C ALA A 338 -8.92 -5.07 -0.13
N GLN A 339 -7.90 -4.60 -0.85
CA GLN A 339 -6.50 -4.64 -0.44
C GLN A 339 -6.27 -3.96 0.92
N CYS A 340 -7.02 -2.90 1.24
CA CYS A 340 -6.88 -2.16 2.50
C CYS A 340 -7.18 -3.02 3.74
N GLU A 341 -7.98 -4.08 3.62
CA GLU A 341 -8.32 -4.95 4.76
C GLU A 341 -7.09 -5.66 5.35
N ARG A 342 -6.11 -6.01 4.51
CA ARG A 342 -4.91 -6.76 4.90
C ARG A 342 -3.66 -5.91 5.13
N MET A 343 -3.79 -4.59 5.15
CA MET A 343 -2.65 -3.65 5.27
C MET A 343 -1.87 -3.78 6.59
N PHE A 344 -2.58 -3.89 7.72
CA PHE A 344 -1.98 -3.97 9.05
C PHE A 344 -2.22 -5.33 9.70
N ASN A 345 -1.36 -5.69 10.66
CA ASN A 345 -1.41 -6.95 11.41
C ASN A 345 -1.25 -8.20 10.54
N THR A 346 -0.67 -8.05 9.35
CA THR A 346 -0.55 -9.12 8.35
C THR A 346 0.91 -9.53 8.19
N THR A 347 1.12 -10.84 8.06
CA THR A 347 2.43 -11.42 7.78
C THR A 347 2.25 -12.62 6.86
N ARG A 348 3.03 -12.69 5.79
CA ARG A 348 3.19 -13.87 4.96
C ARG A 348 4.01 -14.90 5.74
N THR A 349 3.52 -16.12 5.88
CA THR A 349 4.25 -17.20 6.55
C THR A 349 4.67 -18.25 5.52
N PRO A 350 5.92 -18.75 5.58
CA PRO A 350 6.44 -19.70 4.61
C PRO A 350 5.74 -21.06 4.74
N GLY A 351 5.55 -21.74 3.61
CA GLY A 351 5.01 -23.11 3.55
C GLY A 351 5.83 -24.02 2.64
N ALA A 352 5.50 -25.31 2.58
CA ALA A 352 6.20 -26.28 1.73
C ALA A 352 6.01 -25.94 0.24
N GLU A 353 4.77 -26.04 -0.25
CA GLU A 353 4.37 -25.79 -1.64
C GLU A 353 3.85 -24.37 -1.88
N SER A 354 3.16 -23.80 -0.89
CA SER A 354 2.62 -22.44 -0.91
C SER A 354 2.78 -21.80 0.45
N ASP A 355 3.19 -20.53 0.45
CA ASP A 355 3.11 -19.64 1.60
C ASP A 355 1.64 -19.27 1.90
N VAL A 356 1.40 -18.67 3.07
CA VAL A 356 0.06 -18.25 3.52
C VAL A 356 0.09 -16.84 4.11
N LEU A 357 -0.78 -15.94 3.65
CA LEU A 357 -1.03 -14.65 4.29
C LEU A 357 -1.84 -14.83 5.57
N GLN A 358 -1.23 -14.57 6.73
CA GLN A 358 -1.92 -14.56 8.02
C GLN A 358 -2.28 -13.12 8.41
N HIS A 359 -3.58 -12.83 8.53
CA HIS A 359 -4.09 -11.53 8.98
C HIS A 359 -4.69 -11.63 10.38
N TRP A 360 -4.13 -10.89 11.33
CA TRP A 360 -4.55 -10.92 12.73
C TRP A 360 -5.52 -9.80 13.08
N GLN A 361 -6.55 -10.09 13.87
CA GLN A 361 -7.34 -9.03 14.50
C GLN A 361 -6.58 -8.44 15.70
N ASP A 362 -6.72 -7.13 15.87
CA ASP A 362 -6.62 -6.45 17.17
C ASP A 362 -5.25 -6.43 17.86
N SER A 363 -4.16 -6.25 17.10
CA SER A 363 -2.82 -5.97 17.66
C SER A 363 -2.74 -4.60 18.37
N GLU A 364 -2.11 -4.54 19.55
CA GLU A 364 -1.88 -3.32 20.35
C GLU A 364 -0.38 -2.94 20.47
N PHE A 365 0.49 -3.54 19.67
CA PHE A 365 1.95 -3.34 19.67
C PHE A 365 2.56 -3.32 18.25
N VAL A 366 3.78 -2.78 18.14
CA VAL A 366 4.67 -2.92 16.97
C VAL A 366 5.90 -3.76 17.36
N ALA A 367 6.51 -4.39 16.36
CA ALA A 367 7.81 -5.05 16.51
C ALA A 367 8.90 -4.10 16.03
N VAL A 368 9.97 -3.96 16.81
CA VAL A 368 11.08 -3.04 16.54
C VAL A 368 12.39 -3.83 16.49
N TYR A 369 13.23 -3.55 15.49
CA TYR A 369 14.59 -4.04 15.39
C TYR A 369 15.60 -2.88 15.53
N HIS A 370 16.64 -3.07 16.33
CA HIS A 370 17.78 -2.16 16.42
C HIS A 370 19.07 -2.91 16.77
N LYS A 371 20.14 -2.70 16.00
CA LYS A 371 21.49 -3.28 16.23
C LYS A 371 21.45 -4.76 16.63
N GLY A 372 20.80 -5.57 15.79
CA GLY A 372 20.74 -7.01 15.94
C GLY A 372 19.75 -7.55 16.98
N ARG A 373 18.87 -6.69 17.53
CA ARG A 373 18.02 -7.02 18.68
C ARG A 373 16.56 -6.70 18.39
N TYR A 374 15.66 -7.59 18.80
CA TYR A 374 14.23 -7.46 18.56
C TYR A 374 13.47 -7.09 19.85
N PHE A 375 12.46 -6.23 19.71
CA PHE A 375 11.64 -5.70 20.81
C PHE A 375 10.14 -5.67 20.45
N ARG A 376 9.28 -5.94 21.44
CA ARG A 376 7.83 -5.66 21.40
C ARG A 376 7.55 -4.31 22.08
N LEU A 377 7.22 -3.30 21.28
CA LEU A 377 6.81 -1.98 21.75
C LEU A 377 5.28 -1.90 21.79
N TRP A 378 4.72 -1.89 22.99
CA TRP A 378 3.31 -1.58 23.21
C TRP A 378 3.02 -0.12 22.87
N VAL A 379 2.02 0.11 22.01
CA VAL A 379 1.62 1.46 21.55
C VAL A 379 0.28 1.90 22.15
N TYR A 380 -0.32 1.07 23.00
CA TYR A 380 -1.47 1.41 23.83
C TYR A 380 -1.18 1.12 25.31
N GLN A 381 -1.61 2.01 26.19
CA GLN A 381 -1.57 1.87 27.65
C GLN A 381 -2.95 2.26 28.19
N ALA A 382 -3.54 1.44 29.07
CA ALA A 382 -4.93 1.60 29.57
C ALA A 382 -6.02 1.79 28.47
N GLY A 383 -5.74 1.39 27.22
CA GLY A 383 -6.61 1.62 26.06
C GLY A 383 -6.51 3.01 25.41
N ARG A 384 -5.64 3.89 25.92
CA ARG A 384 -5.20 5.13 25.27
C ARG A 384 -4.07 4.80 24.28
N LEU A 385 -4.06 5.44 23.11
CA LEU A 385 -2.92 5.43 22.19
C LEU A 385 -1.83 6.32 22.81
N LEU A 386 -0.58 5.86 22.86
CA LEU A 386 0.54 6.67 23.34
C LEU A 386 0.71 7.95 22.49
N SER A 387 1.14 9.04 23.14
CA SER A 387 1.49 10.29 22.46
C SER A 387 2.73 10.10 21.59
N PRO A 388 2.97 10.95 20.57
CA PRO A 388 4.19 10.84 19.77
C PRO A 388 5.46 10.94 20.63
N ARG A 389 5.45 11.79 21.66
CA ARG A 389 6.56 12.01 22.59
C ARG A 389 6.75 10.85 23.60
N GLU A 390 5.68 10.16 23.97
CA GLU A 390 5.75 8.90 24.72
C GLU A 390 6.31 7.75 23.87
N ILE A 391 5.92 7.66 22.59
CA ILE A 391 6.47 6.66 21.66
C ILE A 391 7.94 6.97 21.38
N GLU A 392 8.31 8.24 21.15
CA GLU A 392 9.71 8.67 21.05
C GLU A 392 10.52 8.25 22.28
N TYR A 393 10.05 8.54 23.50
CA TYR A 393 10.74 8.16 24.73
C TYR A 393 10.96 6.64 24.84
N GLN A 394 9.98 5.85 24.40
CA GLN A 394 10.08 4.40 24.36
C GLN A 394 11.00 3.89 23.23
N ILE A 395 11.12 4.61 22.12
CA ILE A 395 12.10 4.32 21.06
C ILE A 395 13.52 4.69 21.52
N GLN A 396 13.70 5.82 22.20
CA GLN A 396 14.98 6.22 22.78
C GLN A 396 15.50 5.17 23.77
N ARG A 397 14.62 4.62 24.62
CA ARG A 397 14.91 3.44 25.46
C ARG A 397 15.35 2.17 24.70
N ILE A 398 15.08 2.04 23.40
CA ILE A 398 15.54 0.93 22.54
C ILE A 398 16.90 1.26 21.88
N LEU A 399 17.12 2.52 21.52
CA LEU A 399 18.40 3.00 21.00
C LEU A 399 19.50 2.93 22.08
N ASP A 400 19.17 3.35 23.30
CA ASP A 400 20.06 3.41 24.47
C ASP A 400 20.18 2.07 25.23
N ASP A 401 19.43 1.04 24.83
CA ASP A 401 19.51 -0.29 25.46
C ASP A 401 20.95 -0.84 25.29
N PRO A 402 21.66 -1.22 26.38
CA PRO A 402 23.04 -1.71 26.31
C PRO A 402 23.16 -3.23 26.19
N SER A 403 22.06 -3.99 26.16
CA SER A 403 22.10 -5.46 26.12
C SER A 403 22.71 -5.98 24.82
N PRO A 404 23.63 -6.96 24.82
CA PRO A 404 24.11 -7.55 23.60
C PRO A 404 23.00 -8.34 22.87
N PRO A 405 23.07 -8.48 21.53
CA PRO A 405 22.31 -9.51 20.82
C PRO A 405 22.78 -10.91 21.25
N GLN A 406 21.89 -11.90 21.21
CA GLN A 406 22.32 -13.30 21.34
C GLN A 406 23.13 -13.72 20.11
N LEU A 407 23.95 -14.78 20.23
CA LEU A 407 24.76 -15.28 19.12
C LEU A 407 23.88 -15.59 17.89
N ARG A 408 24.21 -14.96 16.75
CA ARG A 408 23.46 -14.96 15.49
C ARG A 408 22.06 -14.34 15.49
N GLU A 409 21.54 -13.84 16.63
CA GLU A 409 20.27 -13.08 16.66
C GLU A 409 20.32 -11.90 15.71
N GLU A 410 21.48 -11.24 15.61
CA GLU A 410 21.68 -10.09 14.74
C GLU A 410 21.28 -10.34 13.28
N ASN A 411 21.47 -11.58 12.81
CA ASN A 411 21.25 -12.00 11.44
C ASN A 411 19.90 -12.72 11.26
N LEU A 412 19.08 -12.87 12.31
CA LEU A 412 17.92 -13.76 12.34
C LEU A 412 16.89 -13.47 11.23
N GLY A 413 16.69 -12.19 10.88
CA GLY A 413 15.79 -11.78 9.80
C GLY A 413 16.20 -12.29 8.41
N ALA A 414 17.46 -12.72 8.22
CA ALA A 414 17.94 -13.32 6.97
C ALA A 414 17.17 -14.60 6.59
N LEU A 415 16.57 -15.30 7.57
CA LEU A 415 15.67 -16.42 7.30
C LEU A 415 14.48 -15.99 6.43
N THR A 416 13.95 -14.77 6.61
CA THR A 416 12.88 -14.22 5.76
C THR A 416 13.37 -13.70 4.40
N ALA A 417 14.67 -13.39 4.31
CA ALA A 417 15.30 -12.76 3.15
C ALA A 417 15.72 -13.77 2.07
N GLY A 418 16.10 -14.99 2.46
CA GLY A 418 16.51 -16.08 1.57
C GLY A 418 15.36 -16.98 1.08
N ASP A 419 15.71 -18.20 0.70
CA ASP A 419 14.79 -19.15 0.07
C ASP A 419 13.62 -19.59 0.97
N ARG A 420 12.45 -19.78 0.35
CA ARG A 420 11.19 -20.00 1.08
C ARG A 420 11.08 -21.38 1.73
N ILE A 421 11.68 -22.41 1.12
CA ILE A 421 11.61 -23.80 1.62
C ILE A 421 12.51 -24.02 2.87
N PRO A 422 13.80 -23.61 2.88
CA PRO A 422 14.62 -23.68 4.09
C PRO A 422 14.06 -22.86 5.26
N TRP A 423 13.46 -21.70 4.97
CA TRP A 423 12.75 -20.91 5.99
C TRP A 423 11.53 -21.65 6.54
N PHE A 424 10.67 -22.24 5.68
CA PHE A 424 9.57 -23.09 6.13
C PHE A 424 10.04 -24.23 7.05
N GLN A 425 11.10 -24.94 6.67
CA GLN A 425 11.65 -26.07 7.43
C GLN A 425 12.09 -25.63 8.83
N VAL A 426 12.98 -24.63 8.91
CA VAL A 426 13.48 -24.13 10.21
C VAL A 426 12.36 -23.49 11.05
N ARG A 427 11.43 -22.75 10.44
CA ARG A 427 10.27 -22.17 11.15
C ARG A 427 9.39 -23.27 11.77
N LYS A 428 9.15 -24.35 11.03
CA LYS A 428 8.35 -25.51 11.49
C LYS A 428 9.01 -26.25 12.65
N GLU A 429 10.32 -26.42 12.61
CA GLU A 429 11.06 -27.22 13.60
C GLU A 429 11.39 -26.41 14.87
N TYR A 430 11.99 -25.23 14.71
CA TYR A 430 12.58 -24.47 15.83
C TYR A 430 11.70 -23.30 16.32
N PHE A 431 10.68 -22.87 15.57
CA PHE A 431 9.85 -21.71 15.91
C PHE A 431 8.36 -22.03 16.11
N SER A 432 7.95 -23.31 16.02
CA SER A 432 6.57 -23.74 16.28
C SER A 432 6.21 -23.93 17.76
N SER A 433 7.18 -23.89 18.67
CA SER A 433 6.94 -24.01 20.13
C SER A 433 7.91 -23.16 20.98
N GLY A 434 7.76 -23.21 22.31
CA GLY A 434 8.73 -22.66 23.26
C GLY A 434 8.94 -21.14 23.20
N VAL A 435 10.16 -20.72 23.53
CA VAL A 435 10.59 -19.31 23.56
C VAL A 435 10.49 -18.67 22.17
N ASN A 436 11.06 -19.34 21.16
CA ASN A 436 11.06 -18.88 19.76
C ASN A 436 9.66 -18.61 19.22
N LYS A 437 8.68 -19.46 19.51
CA LYS A 437 7.30 -19.20 19.09
C LYS A 437 6.72 -17.93 19.73
N ARG A 438 6.98 -17.68 21.02
CA ARG A 438 6.47 -16.47 21.70
C ARG A 438 7.07 -15.19 21.14
N SER A 439 8.35 -15.22 20.74
CA SER A 439 9.02 -14.09 20.08
C SER A 439 8.64 -13.94 18.61
N LEU A 440 8.47 -15.04 17.86
CA LEU A 440 7.96 -15.00 16.49
C LEU A 440 6.50 -14.52 16.43
N ASP A 441 5.63 -14.99 17.33
CA ASP A 441 4.27 -14.48 17.51
C ASP A 441 4.28 -12.96 17.75
N ALA A 442 5.27 -12.41 18.46
CA ALA A 442 5.39 -10.97 18.70
C ALA A 442 5.77 -10.18 17.42
N ILE A 443 6.44 -10.79 16.45
CA ILE A 443 6.72 -10.19 15.14
C ILE A 443 5.54 -10.39 14.17
N GLU A 444 5.07 -11.63 14.01
CA GLU A 444 4.00 -11.99 13.07
C GLU A 444 2.67 -11.32 13.42
N ARG A 445 2.41 -11.06 14.71
CA ARG A 445 1.16 -10.44 15.19
C ARG A 445 1.29 -8.94 15.49
N ALA A 446 2.46 -8.34 15.30
CA ALA A 446 2.64 -6.88 15.38
C ALA A 446 1.80 -6.15 14.32
N ALA A 447 1.36 -4.92 14.63
CA ALA A 447 0.58 -4.09 13.70
C ALA A 447 1.34 -3.79 12.39
N PHE A 448 2.65 -3.56 12.51
CA PHE A 448 3.66 -3.47 11.44
C PHE A 448 5.05 -3.68 12.07
N PHE A 449 6.10 -3.77 11.26
CA PHE A 449 7.49 -3.89 11.70
C PHE A 449 8.22 -2.55 11.55
N VAL A 450 9.18 -2.25 12.44
CA VAL A 450 9.98 -1.03 12.44
C VAL A 450 11.45 -1.39 12.56
N THR A 451 12.29 -0.81 11.72
CA THR A 451 13.75 -0.84 11.84
C THR A 451 14.22 0.53 12.29
N LEU A 452 15.03 0.56 13.34
CA LEU A 452 15.88 1.69 13.70
C LEU A 452 17.27 1.38 13.15
N ASP A 453 17.55 1.84 11.93
CA ASP A 453 18.80 1.59 11.23
C ASP A 453 19.91 2.48 11.81
N ASP A 454 21.11 1.95 12.00
CA ASP A 454 22.25 2.70 12.53
C ASP A 454 23.08 3.42 11.45
N GLU A 455 22.73 3.21 10.17
CA GLU A 455 23.21 4.00 9.05
C GLU A 455 22.36 5.25 8.78
N GLU A 456 22.90 6.13 7.95
CA GLU A 456 22.27 7.37 7.48
C GLU A 456 22.07 7.30 5.98
N GLN A 457 20.89 7.64 5.47
CA GLN A 457 20.59 7.56 4.03
C GLN A 457 19.86 8.82 3.54
N GLY A 458 19.44 8.84 2.26
CA GLY A 458 18.85 9.99 1.58
C GLY A 458 19.91 10.91 0.94
N MET A 459 19.46 12.04 0.40
CA MET A 459 20.33 13.04 -0.26
C MET A 459 21.40 13.55 0.70
N ARG A 460 22.68 13.33 0.36
CA ARG A 460 23.84 14.00 0.97
C ARG A 460 24.51 14.90 -0.08
N ALA A 461 25.17 15.96 0.37
CA ALA A 461 25.68 17.02 -0.52
C ALA A 461 26.83 16.58 -1.45
N GLU A 462 27.55 15.50 -1.11
CA GLU A 462 28.82 15.11 -1.75
C GLU A 462 28.63 14.31 -3.05
N ASP A 463 27.50 13.61 -3.20
CA ASP A 463 27.12 12.86 -4.41
C ASP A 463 25.59 12.67 -4.46
N PRO A 464 24.82 13.60 -5.05
CA PRO A 464 23.37 13.49 -5.08
C PRO A 464 22.82 12.24 -5.81
N ALA A 465 23.57 11.62 -6.71
CA ALA A 465 23.11 10.48 -7.50
C ALA A 465 23.33 9.16 -6.74
N GLY A 466 24.58 8.78 -6.46
CA GLY A 466 24.91 7.52 -5.80
C GLY A 466 24.38 7.42 -4.36
N ASN A 467 24.02 8.55 -3.73
CA ASN A 467 23.28 8.54 -2.46
C ASN A 467 21.81 8.13 -2.61
N LEU A 468 21.12 8.44 -3.72
CA LEU A 468 19.77 7.94 -3.98
C LEU A 468 19.75 6.45 -4.32
N ASP A 469 20.76 6.01 -5.06
CA ASP A 469 20.89 4.63 -5.51
C ASP A 469 21.21 3.70 -4.33
N ARG A 470 22.10 4.13 -3.42
CA ARG A 470 22.34 3.45 -2.13
C ARG A 470 21.09 3.46 -1.24
N TYR A 471 20.34 4.55 -1.19
CA TYR A 471 19.11 4.67 -0.40
C TYR A 471 18.00 3.74 -0.93
N ALA A 472 17.87 3.59 -2.25
CA ALA A 472 16.99 2.63 -2.89
C ALA A 472 17.34 1.18 -2.51
N LYS A 473 18.59 0.78 -2.68
CA LYS A 473 19.12 -0.54 -2.28
C LYS A 473 18.87 -0.81 -0.77
N SER A 474 19.16 0.16 0.09
CA SER A 474 18.92 0.09 1.54
C SER A 474 17.44 -0.08 1.96
N LEU A 475 16.51 0.37 1.12
CA LEU A 475 15.06 0.17 1.33
C LEU A 475 14.51 -1.11 0.67
N LEU A 476 15.09 -1.55 -0.44
CA LEU A 476 14.72 -2.81 -1.12
C LEU A 476 15.17 -4.03 -0.30
N HIS A 477 16.45 -4.12 0.03
CA HIS A 477 17.06 -5.28 0.68
C HIS A 477 17.78 -4.98 2.01
N GLY A 478 18.07 -3.71 2.31
CA GLY A 478 18.81 -3.36 3.54
C GLY A 478 20.13 -4.12 3.66
N LYS A 479 20.44 -4.59 4.86
CA LYS A 479 21.63 -5.42 5.17
C LYS A 479 21.37 -6.91 4.99
N CYS A 480 20.23 -7.29 4.39
CA CYS A 480 19.71 -8.65 4.20
C CYS A 480 19.25 -9.39 5.47
N TYR A 481 19.25 -8.75 6.64
CA TYR A 481 18.82 -9.36 7.92
C TYR A 481 18.06 -8.41 8.86
N ASP A 482 18.16 -7.12 8.61
CA ASP A 482 17.65 -6.01 9.41
C ASP A 482 16.25 -5.55 8.97
N ARG A 483 15.50 -6.44 8.31
CA ARG A 483 14.10 -6.25 7.90
C ARG A 483 13.35 -7.55 8.18
N TRP A 484 12.02 -7.50 8.21
CA TRP A 484 11.18 -8.70 8.21
C TRP A 484 10.39 -8.74 6.91
N PHE A 485 10.97 -9.34 5.86
CA PHE A 485 10.44 -9.26 4.49
C PHE A 485 9.06 -9.94 4.32
N ASP A 486 8.75 -10.87 5.22
CA ASP A 486 7.44 -11.50 5.37
C ASP A 486 6.33 -10.55 5.87
N LYS A 487 6.67 -9.38 6.43
CA LYS A 487 5.67 -8.45 6.97
C LYS A 487 4.96 -7.69 5.84
N SER A 488 3.65 -7.46 5.97
CA SER A 488 2.87 -6.72 4.97
C SER A 488 3.50 -5.37 4.62
N PHE A 489 4.06 -4.67 5.62
CA PHE A 489 5.11 -3.69 5.42
C PHE A 489 6.05 -3.57 6.64
N SER A 490 7.28 -3.18 6.37
CA SER A 490 8.29 -2.74 7.33
C SER A 490 8.60 -1.26 7.12
N ILE A 491 8.73 -0.50 8.21
CA ILE A 491 9.20 0.89 8.22
C ILE A 491 10.69 0.91 8.54
N VAL A 492 11.46 1.77 7.89
CA VAL A 492 12.92 1.88 8.07
C VAL A 492 13.26 3.33 8.42
N ILE A 493 13.78 3.55 9.62
CA ILE A 493 14.07 4.88 10.15
C ILE A 493 15.56 4.97 10.42
N TYR A 494 16.26 5.80 9.67
CA TYR A 494 17.70 5.95 9.67
C TYR A 494 18.18 6.87 10.79
N LYS A 495 19.47 6.75 11.16
CA LYS A 495 20.11 7.50 12.25
C LYS A 495 20.01 9.03 12.09
N ASN A 496 19.93 9.53 10.85
CA ASN A 496 19.75 10.95 10.51
C ASN A 496 18.28 11.40 10.38
N GLY A 497 17.32 10.56 10.77
CA GLY A 497 15.89 10.87 10.67
C GLY A 497 15.28 10.77 9.27
N LYS A 498 16.00 10.29 8.24
CA LYS A 498 15.32 9.85 7.01
C LYS A 498 14.50 8.58 7.27
N ASN A 499 13.42 8.40 6.51
CA ASN A 499 12.40 7.38 6.77
C ASN A 499 11.91 6.73 5.46
N GLY A 500 11.70 5.43 5.43
CA GLY A 500 11.20 4.72 4.26
C GLY A 500 10.40 3.48 4.60
N LEU A 501 9.95 2.79 3.55
CA LEU A 501 9.04 1.65 3.65
C LEU A 501 9.48 0.52 2.72
N ASN A 502 9.34 -0.73 3.16
CA ASN A 502 9.41 -1.95 2.36
C ASN A 502 8.08 -2.71 2.50
N ALA A 503 7.54 -3.29 1.43
CA ALA A 503 6.25 -3.98 1.43
C ALA A 503 6.31 -5.35 0.73
N GLU A 504 5.70 -6.36 1.36
CA GLU A 504 5.41 -7.65 0.73
C GLU A 504 4.24 -7.48 -0.26
N HIS A 505 4.33 -8.09 -1.44
CA HIS A 505 3.46 -7.74 -2.58
C HIS A 505 2.25 -8.69 -2.79
N SER A 506 2.17 -9.82 -2.10
CA SER A 506 1.05 -10.77 -2.27
C SER A 506 -0.31 -10.19 -1.85
N TRP A 507 -0.36 -9.31 -0.84
CA TRP A 507 -1.63 -8.77 -0.32
C TRP A 507 -2.14 -7.50 -1.02
N ALA A 508 -1.27 -6.70 -1.67
CA ALA A 508 -1.64 -5.44 -2.31
C ALA A 508 -0.67 -4.92 -3.39
N ASP A 509 -1.18 -4.03 -4.23
CA ASP A 509 -0.43 -3.28 -5.24
C ASP A 509 0.05 -1.92 -4.69
N ALA A 510 1.16 -1.41 -5.22
CA ALA A 510 1.83 -0.18 -4.77
C ALA A 510 0.91 1.05 -4.56
N PRO A 511 -0.12 1.34 -5.39
CA PRO A 511 -1.02 2.47 -5.15
C PRO A 511 -1.75 2.43 -3.79
N THR A 512 -2.02 1.24 -3.26
CA THR A 512 -2.67 1.06 -1.94
C THR A 512 -1.71 1.41 -0.79
N VAL A 513 -0.43 1.07 -0.93
CA VAL A 513 0.61 1.41 0.04
C VAL A 513 1.05 2.88 -0.10
N ALA A 514 1.11 3.43 -1.31
CA ALA A 514 1.37 4.85 -1.54
C ALA A 514 0.33 5.76 -0.84
N HIS A 515 -0.95 5.37 -0.83
CA HIS A 515 -1.99 6.08 -0.07
C HIS A 515 -1.77 6.02 1.46
N LEU A 516 -1.18 4.95 2.01
CA LEU A 516 -0.75 4.90 3.41
C LEU A 516 0.46 5.83 3.65
N TRP A 517 1.41 5.82 2.71
CA TRP A 517 2.66 6.55 2.81
C TRP A 517 2.47 8.08 2.70
N GLU A 518 1.68 8.55 1.74
CA GLU A 518 1.23 9.95 1.64
C GLU A 518 0.63 10.47 2.95
N TYR A 519 -0.28 9.68 3.55
CA TYR A 519 -0.89 10.05 4.83
C TYR A 519 0.15 10.12 5.95
N THR A 520 1.07 9.15 5.98
CA THR A 520 2.09 9.04 7.02
C THR A 520 3.01 10.27 6.98
N LEU A 521 3.59 10.57 5.81
CA LEU A 521 4.46 11.72 5.60
C LEU A 521 3.73 13.07 5.85
N ALA A 522 2.48 13.20 5.40
CA ALA A 522 1.74 14.45 5.56
C ALA A 522 1.21 14.68 6.99
N THR A 523 0.77 13.64 7.70
CA THR A 523 0.37 13.74 9.11
C THR A 523 1.58 13.98 10.01
N ASP A 524 2.70 13.32 9.74
CA ASP A 524 3.97 13.57 10.42
C ASP A 524 4.39 15.06 10.32
N ALA A 525 4.58 15.58 9.11
CA ALA A 525 5.13 16.93 8.92
C ALA A 525 4.13 18.05 9.28
N PHE A 526 2.87 17.94 8.82
CA PHE A 526 1.93 19.06 8.83
C PHE A 526 0.84 18.98 9.93
N GLN A 527 0.73 17.87 10.67
CA GLN A 527 -0.32 17.70 11.69
C GLN A 527 0.23 17.40 13.09
N LEU A 528 1.28 16.59 13.18
CA LEU A 528 2.04 16.37 14.42
C LEU A 528 3.15 17.43 14.51
N GLY A 529 4.12 17.36 13.60
CA GLY A 529 5.32 18.18 13.59
C GLY A 529 6.17 18.02 14.84
N TYR A 530 7.16 18.90 14.98
CA TYR A 530 8.21 18.81 15.99
C TYR A 530 8.32 20.11 16.79
N THR A 531 8.97 20.06 17.95
CA THR A 531 9.45 21.24 18.70
C THR A 531 10.71 21.82 18.06
N GLU A 532 11.18 22.98 18.53
CA GLU A 532 12.35 23.68 17.95
C GLU A 532 13.67 22.91 18.13
N ASP A 533 13.75 22.07 19.17
CA ASP A 533 14.82 21.09 19.43
C ASP A 533 14.64 19.76 18.65
N GLY A 534 13.66 19.67 17.75
CA GLY A 534 13.44 18.53 16.86
C GLY A 534 12.71 17.35 17.49
N HIS A 535 12.28 17.44 18.75
CA HIS A 535 11.54 16.39 19.46
C HIS A 535 10.05 16.33 19.11
N CYS A 536 9.38 15.23 19.46
CA CYS A 536 7.93 15.11 19.34
C CYS A 536 7.21 16.03 20.34
N LYS A 537 6.10 16.65 19.91
CA LYS A 537 5.27 17.50 20.77
C LYS A 537 4.47 16.70 21.80
N GLY A 538 4.39 17.23 23.02
CA GLY A 538 3.59 16.69 24.13
C GLY A 538 4.46 16.29 25.33
N GLU A 539 3.83 15.70 26.34
CA GLU A 539 4.49 15.24 27.57
C GLU A 539 4.74 13.73 27.57
N VAL A 540 5.62 13.28 28.48
CA VAL A 540 5.97 11.88 28.72
C VAL A 540 5.49 11.41 30.09
N ASP A 541 4.63 10.40 30.14
CA ASP A 541 4.45 9.60 31.35
C ASP A 541 5.69 8.72 31.58
N ARG A 542 6.55 9.10 32.52
CA ARG A 542 7.78 8.35 32.84
C ARG A 542 7.50 6.99 33.50
N SER A 543 6.28 6.72 33.97
CA SER A 543 5.88 5.43 34.53
C SER A 543 5.59 4.36 33.46
N LEU A 544 5.68 4.69 32.17
CA LEU A 544 5.53 3.74 31.07
C LEU A 544 6.45 2.52 31.25
N PRO A 545 5.93 1.28 31.12
CA PRO A 545 6.74 0.07 31.21
C PRO A 545 7.73 0.01 30.05
N HIS A 546 8.93 -0.53 30.28
CA HIS A 546 9.95 -0.62 29.26
C HIS A 546 9.49 -1.48 28.05
N PRO A 547 9.95 -1.17 26.83
CA PRO A 547 9.74 -2.04 25.67
C PRO A 547 10.29 -3.44 25.95
N GLN A 548 9.53 -4.48 25.61
CA GLN A 548 9.94 -5.83 25.94
C GLN A 548 10.95 -6.36 24.93
N ARG A 549 12.21 -6.52 25.35
CA ARG A 549 13.22 -7.31 24.64
C ARG A 549 12.67 -8.72 24.33
N LEU A 550 12.68 -9.12 23.07
CA LEU A 550 12.39 -10.50 22.67
C LEU A 550 13.61 -11.37 22.94
N VAL A 551 13.38 -12.64 23.25
CA VAL A 551 14.42 -13.64 23.57
C VAL A 551 14.26 -14.81 22.62
N TRP A 552 15.38 -15.42 22.23
CA TRP A 552 15.41 -16.55 21.31
C TRP A 552 16.23 -17.70 21.89
N ASP A 553 16.06 -18.86 21.26
CA ASP A 553 16.89 -20.05 21.40
C ASP A 553 17.40 -20.39 20.00
N ILE A 554 18.70 -20.24 19.77
CA ILE A 554 19.31 -20.30 18.44
C ILE A 554 20.39 -21.40 18.43
N PRO A 555 19.99 -22.69 18.36
CA PRO A 555 20.93 -23.80 18.32
C PRO A 555 21.73 -23.84 17.01
N SER A 556 22.78 -24.66 16.96
CA SER A 556 23.78 -24.73 15.89
C SER A 556 23.17 -24.88 14.48
N GLU A 557 22.06 -25.59 14.38
CA GLU A 557 21.36 -25.92 13.13
C GLU A 557 20.66 -24.67 12.58
N VAL A 558 20.04 -23.89 13.47
CA VAL A 558 19.43 -22.59 13.16
C VAL A 558 20.51 -21.56 12.83
N GLN A 559 21.61 -21.52 13.59
CA GLN A 559 22.75 -20.64 13.29
C GLN A 559 23.33 -20.93 11.91
N ALA A 560 23.48 -22.20 11.54
CA ALA A 560 23.95 -22.62 10.23
C ALA A 560 22.95 -22.24 9.11
N GLN A 561 21.63 -22.35 9.34
CA GLN A 561 20.65 -21.91 8.35
C GLN A 561 20.58 -20.39 8.21
N ILE A 562 20.70 -19.62 9.31
CA ILE A 562 20.83 -18.16 9.26
C ILE A 562 22.00 -17.77 8.36
N CYS A 563 23.17 -18.42 8.51
CA CYS A 563 24.34 -18.17 7.67
C CYS A 563 24.10 -18.52 6.19
N ARG A 564 23.43 -19.63 5.89
CA ARG A 564 23.09 -20.02 4.51
C ARG A 564 22.10 -19.06 3.87
N SER A 565 20.99 -18.74 4.54
CA SER A 565 19.99 -17.80 4.03
C SER A 565 20.57 -16.39 3.85
N LEU A 566 21.48 -15.95 4.73
CA LEU A 566 22.19 -14.69 4.59
C LEU A 566 23.15 -14.67 3.40
N ALA A 567 23.84 -15.78 3.10
CA ALA A 567 24.71 -15.88 1.92
C ALA A 567 23.90 -15.77 0.61
N VAL A 568 22.76 -16.47 0.53
CA VAL A 568 21.82 -16.37 -0.61
C VAL A 568 21.27 -14.95 -0.76
N ALA A 569 20.82 -14.35 0.35
CA ALA A 569 20.24 -13.00 0.34
C ALA A 569 21.29 -11.93 -0.05
N ARG A 570 22.52 -12.02 0.45
CA ARG A 570 23.62 -11.11 0.07
C ARG A 570 23.96 -11.24 -1.42
N ALA A 571 24.17 -12.45 -1.93
CA ALA A 571 24.43 -12.64 -3.36
C ALA A 571 23.33 -12.01 -4.24
N LEU A 572 22.06 -12.16 -3.86
CA LEU A 572 20.93 -11.53 -4.55
C LEU A 572 20.89 -10.00 -4.42
N ALA A 573 21.35 -9.42 -3.31
CA ALA A 573 21.39 -7.96 -3.09
C ALA A 573 22.61 -7.28 -3.73
N ASP A 574 23.75 -7.97 -3.73
CA ASP A 574 25.00 -7.51 -4.36
C ASP A 574 24.84 -7.45 -5.88
N GLU A 575 24.11 -8.41 -6.47
CA GLU A 575 23.73 -8.45 -7.90
C GLU A 575 22.82 -7.32 -8.36
N VAL A 576 22.03 -6.68 -7.50
CA VAL A 576 21.06 -5.65 -7.92
C VAL A 576 21.75 -4.34 -8.25
N ASP A 577 21.61 -3.90 -9.49
CA ASP A 577 21.88 -2.54 -9.91
C ASP A 577 20.64 -1.66 -9.74
N CYS A 578 20.83 -0.37 -9.46
CA CYS A 578 19.75 0.59 -9.24
C CYS A 578 20.18 2.00 -9.64
N HIS A 579 19.34 2.71 -10.40
CA HIS A 579 19.52 4.13 -10.65
C HIS A 579 18.20 4.93 -10.49
N VAL A 580 18.22 5.96 -9.66
CA VAL A 580 17.07 6.75 -9.21
C VAL A 580 17.33 8.23 -9.45
N PHE A 581 16.50 8.87 -10.29
CA PHE A 581 16.72 10.26 -10.70
C PHE A 581 15.40 11.05 -10.87
N PRO A 582 15.38 12.34 -10.46
CA PRO A 582 14.29 13.27 -10.76
C PRO A 582 14.53 13.99 -12.10
N PHE A 583 13.76 13.63 -13.12
CA PHE A 583 13.68 14.35 -14.40
C PHE A 583 12.88 15.66 -14.21
N ARG A 584 13.47 16.79 -14.60
CA ARG A 584 13.05 18.16 -14.19
C ARG A 584 12.91 19.16 -15.34
N GLU A 585 13.29 18.76 -16.54
CA GLU A 585 13.26 19.56 -17.75
C GLU A 585 11.81 19.84 -18.18
N PHE A 586 10.91 18.89 -17.91
CA PHE A 586 9.47 19.06 -17.99
C PHE A 586 8.71 17.96 -17.23
N GLY A 587 7.40 18.15 -17.06
CA GLY A 587 6.47 17.12 -16.59
C GLY A 587 5.13 17.15 -17.33
N LYS A 588 4.10 16.59 -16.69
CA LYS A 588 2.74 16.48 -17.26
C LYS A 588 2.14 17.79 -17.74
N GLY A 589 2.52 18.93 -17.17
CA GLY A 589 2.04 20.26 -17.52
C GLY A 589 2.48 20.71 -18.91
N GLN A 590 3.64 20.26 -19.39
CA GLN A 590 4.07 20.49 -20.77
C GLN A 590 3.46 19.43 -21.71
N ILE A 591 3.54 18.14 -21.35
CA ILE A 591 3.01 17.03 -22.18
C ILE A 591 1.50 17.21 -22.47
N LYS A 592 0.71 17.68 -21.50
CA LYS A 592 -0.73 17.97 -21.68
C LYS A 592 -1.01 19.15 -22.60
N LYS A 593 -0.11 20.13 -22.76
CA LYS A 593 -0.27 21.23 -23.75
C LYS A 593 -0.24 20.68 -25.17
N LEU A 594 0.57 19.64 -25.40
CA LEU A 594 0.64 18.86 -26.64
C LEU A 594 -0.55 17.88 -26.81
N ARG A 595 -1.53 17.89 -25.89
CA ARG A 595 -2.73 17.02 -25.85
C ARG A 595 -2.45 15.51 -25.74
N ILE A 596 -1.25 15.14 -25.31
CA ILE A 596 -0.81 13.75 -25.13
C ILE A 596 -1.03 13.30 -23.68
N SER A 597 -1.26 12.01 -23.46
CA SER A 597 -1.26 11.43 -22.10
C SER A 597 0.18 11.39 -21.57
N PRO A 598 0.48 12.00 -20.40
CA PRO A 598 1.82 11.93 -19.79
C PRO A 598 2.36 10.51 -19.62
N ASP A 599 1.46 9.57 -19.34
CA ASP A 599 1.77 8.16 -19.14
C ASP A 599 2.19 7.48 -20.46
N ALA A 600 1.40 7.66 -21.52
CA ALA A 600 1.72 7.16 -22.85
C ALA A 600 3.02 7.79 -23.41
N PHE A 601 3.28 9.07 -23.10
CA PHE A 601 4.52 9.74 -23.44
C PHE A 601 5.73 9.06 -22.78
N ILE A 602 5.64 8.76 -21.48
CA ILE A 602 6.69 8.05 -20.74
C ILE A 602 6.87 6.65 -21.33
N GLN A 603 5.80 5.86 -21.46
CA GLN A 603 5.87 4.48 -21.97
C GLN A 603 6.47 4.38 -23.38
N ILE A 604 6.13 5.29 -24.30
CA ILE A 604 6.75 5.35 -25.63
C ILE A 604 8.21 5.82 -25.55
N GLY A 605 8.53 6.72 -24.61
CA GLY A 605 9.91 7.07 -24.27
C GLY A 605 10.73 5.88 -23.77
N LEU A 606 10.14 4.99 -22.95
CA LEU A 606 10.78 3.75 -22.52
C LEU A 606 11.03 2.78 -23.69
N GLN A 607 10.10 2.69 -24.67
CA GLN A 607 10.33 1.90 -25.89
C GLN A 607 11.49 2.45 -26.74
N LEU A 608 11.57 3.77 -26.90
CA LEU A 608 12.68 4.44 -27.61
C LEU A 608 14.02 4.25 -26.89
N ALA A 609 14.04 4.42 -25.57
CA ALA A 609 15.21 4.20 -24.74
C ALA A 609 15.69 2.75 -24.82
N TYR A 610 14.79 1.76 -24.73
CA TYR A 610 15.15 0.34 -24.76
C TYR A 610 15.70 -0.06 -26.14
N TYR A 611 15.09 0.44 -27.22
CA TYR A 611 15.57 0.20 -28.58
C TYR A 611 16.98 0.76 -28.81
N ARG A 612 17.30 1.93 -28.25
CA ARG A 612 18.64 2.54 -28.29
C ARG A 612 19.66 1.81 -27.41
N ASP A 613 19.21 1.24 -26.30
CA ASP A 613 20.06 0.56 -25.33
C ASP A 613 20.40 -0.89 -25.72
N ARG A 614 19.43 -1.60 -26.31
CA ARG A 614 19.50 -3.05 -26.62
C ARG A 614 19.39 -3.38 -28.11
N GLY A 615 19.26 -2.39 -28.99
CA GLY A 615 19.21 -2.57 -30.46
C GLY A 615 17.94 -3.23 -31.00
N GLY A 616 16.91 -3.42 -30.18
CA GLY A 616 15.69 -4.16 -30.53
C GLY A 616 14.54 -3.89 -29.57
N PHE A 617 13.40 -4.56 -29.79
CA PHE A 617 12.21 -4.46 -28.94
C PHE A 617 12.10 -5.67 -28.00
N CYS A 618 11.35 -5.52 -26.91
CA CYS A 618 11.10 -6.61 -25.97
C CYS A 618 9.66 -6.61 -25.44
N LEU A 619 9.24 -7.75 -24.88
CA LEU A 619 7.96 -7.87 -24.20
C LEU A 619 7.95 -6.96 -22.95
N THR A 620 7.27 -5.82 -23.06
CA THR A 620 7.16 -4.82 -22.00
C THR A 620 5.88 -5.02 -21.18
N TYR A 621 6.02 -5.12 -19.87
CA TYR A 621 4.92 -5.13 -18.90
C TYR A 621 4.65 -3.72 -18.38
N GLU A 622 3.39 -3.31 -18.33
CA GLU A 622 2.92 -2.20 -17.51
C GLU A 622 1.77 -2.66 -16.59
N ALA A 623 1.83 -2.27 -15.31
CA ALA A 623 0.75 -2.52 -14.36
C ALA A 623 -0.43 -1.55 -14.52
N SER A 624 -1.57 -2.03 -15.05
CA SER A 624 -2.83 -1.28 -15.08
C SER A 624 -3.82 -1.80 -14.04
N MET A 625 -4.52 -0.91 -13.32
CA MET A 625 -5.39 -1.31 -12.21
C MET A 625 -6.78 -1.80 -12.65
N THR A 626 -7.19 -2.99 -12.22
CA THR A 626 -8.55 -3.52 -12.42
C THR A 626 -9.52 -3.18 -11.28
N ARG A 627 -9.15 -2.19 -10.44
CA ARG A 627 -9.91 -1.75 -9.25
C ARG A 627 -11.30 -1.14 -9.55
N LEU A 628 -11.70 -0.97 -10.82
CA LEU A 628 -13.10 -0.72 -11.19
C LEU A 628 -14.01 -1.91 -10.82
N PHE A 629 -13.44 -3.12 -10.75
CA PHE A 629 -14.13 -4.34 -10.39
C PHE A 629 -13.91 -4.70 -8.92
N ARG A 630 -14.88 -5.43 -8.37
CA ARG A 630 -14.79 -6.01 -7.03
C ARG A 630 -13.54 -6.89 -6.93
N GLU A 631 -12.76 -6.69 -5.86
CA GLU A 631 -11.52 -7.40 -5.53
C GLU A 631 -10.44 -7.36 -6.63
N GLY A 632 -10.57 -6.49 -7.64
CA GLY A 632 -9.60 -6.35 -8.73
C GLY A 632 -8.25 -5.80 -8.26
N ARG A 633 -7.17 -6.47 -8.67
CA ARG A 633 -5.78 -6.02 -8.53
C ARG A 633 -5.30 -5.33 -9.81
N THR A 634 -4.61 -6.07 -10.67
CA THR A 634 -3.95 -5.59 -11.89
C THR A 634 -4.30 -6.42 -13.11
N GLU A 635 -4.10 -5.82 -14.28
CA GLU A 635 -4.00 -6.45 -15.60
C GLU A 635 -2.77 -5.84 -16.30
N THR A 636 -2.20 -6.55 -17.26
CA THR A 636 -1.04 -6.08 -18.03
C THR A 636 -1.47 -5.16 -19.17
N VAL A 637 -0.76 -4.05 -19.35
CA VAL A 637 -0.65 -3.35 -20.62
C VAL A 637 0.67 -3.75 -21.28
N ARG A 638 0.60 -4.25 -22.52
CA ARG A 638 1.78 -4.59 -23.32
C ARG A 638 2.21 -3.35 -24.11
N SER A 639 3.12 -2.54 -23.54
CA SER A 639 3.50 -1.23 -24.11
C SER A 639 4.18 -1.34 -25.47
N CYS A 640 4.96 -2.40 -25.68
CA CYS A 640 5.53 -2.76 -26.99
C CYS A 640 4.40 -3.15 -27.95
N SER A 641 4.07 -2.21 -28.83
CA SER A 641 2.99 -2.29 -29.83
C SER A 641 3.52 -1.96 -31.23
N ASN A 642 2.87 -2.45 -32.29
CA ASN A 642 3.27 -2.19 -33.68
C ASN A 642 3.43 -0.69 -33.96
N GLU A 643 2.51 0.12 -33.43
CA GLU A 643 2.47 1.57 -33.54
C GLU A 643 3.67 2.23 -32.84
N SER A 644 3.99 1.81 -31.61
CA SER A 644 5.21 2.28 -30.90
C SER A 644 6.50 1.88 -31.61
N CYS A 645 6.57 0.66 -32.15
CA CYS A 645 7.73 0.16 -32.86
C CYS A 645 7.92 0.87 -34.21
N ALA A 646 6.83 1.21 -34.89
CA ALA A 646 6.84 1.99 -36.12
C ALA A 646 7.30 3.44 -35.86
N PHE A 647 6.84 4.07 -34.77
CA PHE A 647 7.34 5.38 -34.35
C PHE A 647 8.85 5.35 -34.08
N VAL A 648 9.33 4.43 -33.23
CA VAL A 648 10.75 4.32 -32.88
C VAL A 648 11.62 4.07 -34.12
N LYS A 649 11.23 3.11 -34.98
CA LYS A 649 11.93 2.84 -36.24
C LYS A 649 11.93 4.04 -37.20
N ALA A 650 10.87 4.85 -37.23
CA ALA A 650 10.82 6.05 -38.09
C ALA A 650 11.75 7.16 -37.57
N LEU A 651 11.77 7.39 -36.25
CA LEU A 651 12.66 8.39 -35.64
C LEU A 651 14.13 8.03 -35.83
N GLU A 652 14.53 6.80 -35.46
CA GLU A 652 15.92 6.36 -35.52
C GLU A 652 16.42 6.12 -36.96
N SER A 653 15.53 6.03 -37.95
CA SER A 653 15.90 6.01 -39.38
C SER A 653 15.81 7.38 -40.07
N GLY A 654 15.72 8.47 -39.30
CA GLY A 654 15.77 9.84 -39.80
C GLY A 654 14.63 10.20 -40.74
N LYS A 655 13.42 9.66 -40.52
CA LYS A 655 12.23 10.07 -41.28
C LYS A 655 11.84 11.51 -40.95
N ALA A 656 11.24 12.19 -41.93
CA ALA A 656 10.81 13.58 -41.79
C ALA A 656 9.88 13.76 -40.58
N ASP A 657 10.11 14.81 -39.80
CA ASP A 657 9.44 15.08 -38.52
C ASP A 657 7.94 14.79 -38.51
N GLU A 658 7.19 15.24 -39.53
CA GLU A 658 5.73 15.11 -39.52
C GLU A 658 5.26 13.66 -39.64
N GLN A 659 6.04 12.80 -40.29
CA GLN A 659 5.80 11.34 -40.27
C GLN A 659 6.03 10.80 -38.85
N CYS A 660 7.11 11.23 -38.17
CA CYS A 660 7.42 10.83 -36.81
C CYS A 660 6.37 11.36 -35.80
N ARG A 661 5.89 12.61 -35.94
CA ARG A 661 4.78 13.17 -35.14
C ARG A 661 3.48 12.40 -35.37
N SER A 662 3.16 12.06 -36.61
CA SER A 662 1.97 11.27 -36.94
C SER A 662 2.01 9.87 -36.31
N LEU A 663 3.14 9.17 -36.45
CA LEU A 663 3.35 7.85 -35.82
C LEU A 663 3.35 7.94 -34.28
N PHE A 664 3.92 8.99 -33.69
CA PHE A 664 3.85 9.21 -32.24
C PHE A 664 2.41 9.40 -31.75
N ARG A 665 1.60 10.20 -32.46
CA ARG A 665 0.17 10.42 -32.14
C ARG A 665 -0.58 9.08 -32.16
N LEU A 666 -0.37 8.26 -33.20
CA LEU A 666 -0.95 6.91 -33.30
C LEU A 666 -0.50 5.98 -32.17
N ALA A 667 0.80 5.96 -31.83
CA ALA A 667 1.33 5.16 -30.72
C ALA A 667 0.74 5.60 -29.36
N SER A 668 0.59 6.90 -29.13
CA SER A 668 -0.03 7.45 -27.91
C SER A 668 -1.52 7.10 -27.81
N GLU A 669 -2.26 7.18 -28.92
CA GLU A 669 -3.67 6.76 -28.97
C GLU A 669 -3.83 5.26 -28.76
N ARG A 670 -2.94 4.45 -29.37
CA ARG A 670 -2.90 3.00 -29.17
C ARG A 670 -2.65 2.64 -27.72
N HIS A 671 -1.60 3.18 -27.12
CA HIS A 671 -1.24 2.88 -25.73
C HIS A 671 -2.37 3.27 -24.77
N GLN A 672 -2.98 4.45 -24.94
CA GLN A 672 -4.18 4.81 -24.17
C GLN A 672 -5.35 3.83 -24.37
N ASN A 673 -5.54 3.28 -25.57
CA ASN A 673 -6.58 2.28 -25.82
C ASN A 673 -6.27 0.94 -25.14
N LEU A 674 -5.01 0.49 -25.15
CA LEU A 674 -4.56 -0.68 -24.39
C LEU A 674 -4.82 -0.51 -22.89
N TYR A 675 -4.46 0.66 -22.32
CA TYR A 675 -4.67 0.97 -20.90
C TYR A 675 -6.18 1.02 -20.54
N ARG A 676 -7.02 1.61 -21.41
CA ARG A 676 -8.49 1.55 -21.25
C ARG A 676 -8.99 0.11 -21.22
N MET A 677 -8.58 -0.72 -22.19
CA MET A 677 -9.00 -2.13 -22.26
C MET A 677 -8.58 -2.91 -21.00
N ALA A 678 -7.33 -2.76 -20.54
CA ALA A 678 -6.82 -3.41 -19.33
C ALA A 678 -7.63 -3.00 -18.09
N MET A 679 -7.80 -1.69 -17.84
CA MET A 679 -8.62 -1.18 -16.74
C MET A 679 -10.06 -1.72 -16.75
N THR A 680 -10.66 -1.90 -17.93
CA THR A 680 -12.04 -2.39 -18.09
C THR A 680 -12.17 -3.92 -18.10
N GLY A 681 -11.12 -4.65 -17.71
CA GLY A 681 -11.15 -6.12 -17.62
C GLY A 681 -11.15 -6.82 -18.98
N ALA A 682 -10.73 -6.10 -20.02
CA ALA A 682 -10.61 -6.61 -21.39
C ALA A 682 -9.14 -6.80 -21.81
N GLY A 683 -8.19 -6.89 -20.87
CA GLY A 683 -6.81 -7.29 -21.17
C GLY A 683 -6.72 -8.76 -21.63
N ILE A 684 -5.49 -9.25 -21.77
CA ILE A 684 -5.22 -10.60 -22.27
C ILE A 684 -4.43 -11.47 -21.28
N ASP A 685 -3.49 -10.89 -20.55
CA ASP A 685 -2.52 -11.64 -19.75
C ASP A 685 -3.15 -12.34 -18.54
N ARG A 686 -4.03 -11.68 -17.76
CA ARG A 686 -4.78 -12.39 -16.69
C ARG A 686 -5.71 -13.46 -17.25
N HIS A 687 -6.27 -13.26 -18.45
CA HIS A 687 -7.14 -14.26 -19.08
C HIS A 687 -6.34 -15.51 -19.50
N LEU A 688 -5.20 -15.33 -20.18
CA LEU A 688 -4.29 -16.40 -20.61
C LEU A 688 -3.74 -17.18 -19.41
N PHE A 689 -3.30 -16.48 -18.36
CA PHE A 689 -2.92 -17.06 -17.07
C PHE A 689 -4.02 -17.94 -16.47
N CYS A 690 -5.26 -17.45 -16.38
CA CYS A 690 -6.36 -18.24 -15.83
C CYS A 690 -6.74 -19.45 -16.69
N LEU A 691 -6.60 -19.37 -18.02
CA LEU A 691 -6.78 -20.54 -18.91
C LEU A 691 -5.69 -21.59 -18.66
N TYR A 692 -4.44 -21.18 -18.43
CA TYR A 692 -3.33 -22.08 -18.06
C TYR A 692 -3.56 -22.77 -16.72
N VAL A 693 -4.00 -22.02 -15.69
CA VAL A 693 -4.37 -22.59 -14.38
C VAL A 693 -5.47 -23.66 -14.53
N VAL A 694 -6.51 -23.41 -15.33
CA VAL A 694 -7.53 -24.42 -15.66
C VAL A 694 -6.90 -25.62 -16.39
N SER A 695 -5.95 -25.41 -17.31
CA SER A 695 -5.30 -26.53 -18.03
C SER A 695 -4.53 -27.45 -17.09
N LYS A 696 -3.80 -26.89 -16.12
CA LYS A 696 -3.09 -27.65 -15.09
C LYS A 696 -4.04 -28.38 -14.14
N TYR A 697 -5.15 -27.76 -13.71
CA TYR A 697 -6.20 -28.47 -12.94
C TYR A 697 -6.85 -29.64 -13.70
N LEU A 698 -6.91 -29.57 -15.03
CA LEU A 698 -7.45 -30.66 -15.87
C LEU A 698 -6.39 -31.69 -16.29
N GLY A 699 -5.12 -31.51 -15.91
CA GLY A 699 -4.02 -32.39 -16.32
C GLY A 699 -3.73 -32.36 -17.83
N VAL A 700 -4.06 -31.27 -18.53
CA VAL A 700 -3.89 -31.14 -19.98
C VAL A 700 -2.86 -30.08 -20.34
N GLU A 701 -1.92 -30.46 -21.20
CA GLU A 701 -0.89 -29.55 -21.72
C GLU A 701 -1.41 -28.76 -22.92
N SER A 702 -0.82 -27.58 -23.15
CA SER A 702 -1.09 -26.74 -24.31
C SER A 702 0.22 -26.13 -24.80
N PRO A 703 0.70 -26.46 -26.02
CA PRO A 703 1.90 -25.84 -26.57
C PRO A 703 1.78 -24.31 -26.61
N PHE A 704 0.61 -23.81 -27.04
CA PHE A 704 0.30 -22.38 -27.06
C PHE A 704 0.44 -21.75 -25.66
N LEU A 705 -0.28 -22.22 -24.64
CA LEU A 705 -0.22 -21.59 -23.31
C LEU A 705 1.14 -21.76 -22.62
N LYS A 706 1.89 -22.84 -22.93
CA LYS A 706 3.26 -23.02 -22.44
C LYS A 706 4.19 -21.94 -23.00
N GLU A 707 4.10 -21.68 -24.30
CA GLU A 707 4.97 -20.71 -24.99
C GLU A 707 4.62 -19.27 -24.59
N VAL A 708 3.34 -18.91 -24.65
CA VAL A 708 2.78 -17.57 -24.32
C VAL A 708 3.14 -17.09 -22.91
N LEU A 709 3.33 -18.01 -21.96
CA LEU A 709 3.65 -17.71 -20.56
C LEU A 709 5.14 -17.93 -20.23
N SER A 710 5.96 -18.32 -21.21
CA SER A 710 7.41 -18.48 -21.07
C SER A 710 8.22 -17.27 -21.56
N GLU A 711 7.59 -16.30 -22.24
CA GLU A 711 8.26 -15.07 -22.67
C GLU A 711 8.60 -14.17 -21.45
N PRO A 712 9.89 -13.84 -21.20
CA PRO A 712 10.27 -13.03 -20.05
C PRO A 712 9.95 -11.55 -20.25
N TRP A 713 9.43 -10.90 -19.20
CA TRP A 713 9.10 -9.47 -19.16
C TRP A 713 10.36 -8.61 -18.98
N ARG A 714 11.20 -8.54 -20.02
CA ARG A 714 12.51 -7.86 -20.04
C ARG A 714 12.45 -6.35 -19.75
N LEU A 715 11.28 -5.74 -19.84
CA LEU A 715 11.05 -4.39 -19.34
C LEU A 715 9.76 -4.39 -18.51
N SER A 716 9.89 -4.35 -17.18
CA SER A 716 8.77 -4.37 -16.24
C SER A 716 8.55 -3.00 -15.62
N THR A 717 7.36 -2.44 -15.83
CA THR A 717 7.08 -1.04 -15.55
C THR A 717 5.83 -0.83 -14.69
N SER A 718 5.80 0.26 -13.91
CA SER A 718 4.57 0.72 -13.28
C SER A 718 4.59 2.22 -12.95
N GLN A 719 3.48 2.90 -13.24
CA GLN A 719 3.18 4.20 -12.66
C GLN A 719 2.60 4.03 -11.24
N THR A 720 3.14 4.75 -10.25
CA THR A 720 2.46 4.92 -8.95
C THR A 720 1.79 6.31 -8.86
N PRO A 721 0.47 6.40 -8.67
CA PRO A 721 -0.22 7.68 -8.55
C PRO A 721 0.04 8.32 -7.18
N VAL A 722 0.39 9.61 -7.19
CA VAL A 722 0.70 10.41 -5.99
C VAL A 722 -0.28 11.57 -5.78
N GLN A 723 -0.30 12.10 -4.57
CA GLN A 723 -1.31 13.02 -4.04
C GLN A 723 -2.75 12.47 -4.07
N GLN A 724 -2.92 11.15 -4.00
CA GLN A 724 -4.23 10.47 -3.94
C GLN A 724 -5.16 11.01 -2.84
N MET A 725 -4.59 11.57 -1.77
CA MET A 725 -5.36 12.13 -0.64
C MET A 725 -5.48 13.67 -0.62
N GLU A 726 -4.76 14.40 -1.47
CA GLU A 726 -4.73 15.88 -1.51
C GLU A 726 -4.50 16.56 -0.13
N LEU A 727 -3.64 15.98 0.73
CA LEU A 727 -3.47 16.41 2.13
C LEU A 727 -2.69 17.72 2.31
N PHE A 728 -1.82 18.05 1.36
CA PHE A 728 -1.05 19.29 1.31
C PHE A 728 -0.79 19.66 -0.16
N ASP A 729 -0.48 20.94 -0.40
CA ASP A 729 -0.21 21.47 -1.73
C ASP A 729 1.29 21.62 -1.98
N LEU A 730 1.76 21.05 -3.10
CA LEU A 730 3.16 21.12 -3.54
C LEU A 730 3.58 22.50 -4.03
N LYS A 731 2.66 23.42 -4.38
CA LYS A 731 3.05 24.78 -4.78
C LYS A 731 3.43 25.63 -3.57
N ASN A 732 2.71 25.47 -2.46
CA ASN A 732 3.05 26.11 -1.17
C ASN A 732 4.16 25.36 -0.41
N HIS A 733 4.41 24.09 -0.71
CA HIS A 733 5.42 23.24 -0.06
C HIS A 733 6.30 22.48 -1.07
N PRO A 734 7.11 23.18 -1.90
CA PRO A 734 7.84 22.58 -3.02
C PRO A 734 8.93 21.58 -2.60
N ASP A 735 9.50 21.71 -1.40
CA ASP A 735 10.55 20.82 -0.91
C ASP A 735 10.00 19.48 -0.37
N TYR A 736 8.70 19.43 -0.06
CA TYR A 736 7.98 18.28 0.50
C TYR A 736 7.56 17.29 -0.60
N ILE A 737 8.49 16.96 -1.50
CA ILE A 737 8.33 15.99 -2.57
C ILE A 737 8.93 14.66 -2.13
N SER A 738 8.17 13.56 -2.17
CA SER A 738 8.75 12.20 -2.14
C SER A 738 9.17 11.79 -3.55
N LEU A 739 10.22 10.97 -3.67
CA LEU A 739 10.62 10.37 -4.96
C LEU A 739 9.63 9.31 -5.45
N GLY A 740 8.82 8.73 -4.57
CA GLY A 740 7.99 7.56 -4.87
C GLY A 740 8.63 6.28 -4.33
N GLY A 741 8.87 5.31 -5.20
CA GLY A 741 9.31 3.97 -4.82
C GLY A 741 9.55 3.06 -6.02
N GLY A 742 10.22 1.93 -5.81
CA GLY A 742 10.64 1.00 -6.85
C GLY A 742 10.69 -0.46 -6.41
N PHE A 743 11.17 -1.32 -7.32
CA PHE A 743 11.24 -2.78 -7.21
C PHE A 743 12.46 -3.31 -7.98
N GLY A 744 12.87 -4.57 -7.73
CA GLY A 744 13.93 -5.22 -8.50
C GLY A 744 13.49 -5.66 -9.92
N PRO A 745 14.41 -5.98 -10.83
CA PRO A 745 14.05 -6.50 -12.15
C PRO A 745 13.36 -7.87 -12.03
N VAL A 746 12.39 -8.14 -12.92
CA VAL A 746 11.61 -9.40 -12.92
C VAL A 746 12.17 -10.49 -13.83
N ALA A 747 13.22 -10.16 -14.59
CA ALA A 747 13.96 -11.05 -15.47
C ALA A 747 15.45 -10.71 -15.35
N ASP A 748 16.32 -11.72 -15.39
CA ASP A 748 17.76 -11.55 -15.13
C ASP A 748 18.49 -10.76 -16.24
N ASP A 749 17.92 -10.74 -17.45
CA ASP A 749 18.43 -10.03 -18.62
C ASP A 749 17.65 -8.73 -18.95
N GLY A 750 16.89 -8.22 -17.97
CA GLY A 750 15.94 -7.12 -18.14
C GLY A 750 15.96 -6.05 -17.05
N TYR A 751 15.07 -5.07 -17.21
CA TYR A 751 14.96 -3.88 -16.38
C TYR A 751 13.64 -3.81 -15.59
N GLY A 752 13.70 -3.36 -14.34
CA GLY A 752 12.57 -2.80 -13.61
C GLY A 752 12.54 -1.27 -13.76
N VAL A 753 11.39 -0.66 -14.02
CA VAL A 753 11.21 0.80 -14.11
C VAL A 753 9.92 1.25 -13.40
N SER A 754 10.06 1.83 -12.22
CA SER A 754 8.96 2.54 -11.55
C SER A 754 9.04 4.04 -11.84
N TYR A 755 7.90 4.69 -12.02
CA TYR A 755 7.85 6.15 -12.15
C TYR A 755 6.66 6.80 -11.45
N ILE A 756 6.85 8.05 -11.02
CA ILE A 756 5.78 8.91 -10.52
C ILE A 756 5.84 10.29 -11.17
N ILE A 757 4.69 10.97 -11.26
CA ILE A 757 4.56 12.27 -11.90
C ILE A 757 4.20 13.31 -10.84
N VAL A 758 5.13 14.23 -10.55
CA VAL A 758 5.06 15.16 -9.40
C VAL A 758 4.83 16.59 -9.86
N GLY A 759 3.91 17.29 -9.20
CA GLY A 759 3.54 18.65 -9.60
C GLY A 759 3.08 18.71 -11.05
N GLU A 760 3.36 19.79 -11.77
CA GLU A 760 3.18 19.84 -13.23
C GLU A 760 4.48 19.57 -14.02
N ASP A 761 5.65 19.74 -13.39
CA ASP A 761 6.91 19.95 -14.11
C ASP A 761 8.03 18.93 -13.77
N MET A 762 7.73 17.85 -13.05
CA MET A 762 8.72 16.83 -12.68
C MET A 762 8.20 15.40 -12.82
N ILE A 763 9.10 14.47 -13.16
CA ILE A 763 8.87 13.02 -13.23
C ILE A 763 10.03 12.35 -12.50
N ASN A 764 9.76 11.42 -11.58
CA ASN A 764 10.82 10.66 -10.92
C ASN A 764 10.86 9.24 -11.48
N PHE A 765 12.06 8.71 -11.69
CA PHE A 765 12.30 7.34 -12.15
C PHE A 765 13.10 6.56 -11.12
N HIS A 766 12.77 5.28 -10.98
CA HIS A 766 13.58 4.26 -10.31
C HIS A 766 13.80 3.12 -11.32
N VAL A 767 15.03 2.97 -11.80
CA VAL A 767 15.49 1.91 -12.70
C VAL A 767 16.24 0.85 -11.89
N SER A 768 16.11 -0.43 -12.24
CA SER A 768 16.88 -1.53 -11.67
C SER A 768 17.21 -2.61 -12.70
N SER A 769 18.36 -3.28 -12.53
CA SER A 769 18.88 -4.37 -13.37
C SER A 769 19.75 -5.33 -12.55
N LYS A 770 20.42 -6.32 -13.18
CA LYS A 770 21.39 -7.20 -12.51
C LYS A 770 22.78 -7.10 -13.14
N TYR A 771 23.83 -7.00 -12.31
CA TYR A 771 25.22 -6.91 -12.79
C TYR A 771 25.68 -8.17 -13.55
N SER A 772 25.12 -9.33 -13.25
CA SER A 772 25.34 -10.58 -14.01
C SER A 772 24.94 -10.50 -15.50
N CYS A 773 24.05 -9.58 -15.91
CA CYS A 773 23.74 -9.35 -17.31
C CYS A 773 24.51 -8.14 -17.85
N SER A 774 25.63 -8.40 -18.54
CA SER A 774 26.46 -7.38 -19.20
C SER A 774 25.74 -6.53 -20.26
N GLU A 775 24.55 -6.94 -20.69
CA GLU A 775 23.72 -6.16 -21.60
C GLU A 775 22.82 -5.13 -20.89
N THR A 776 22.69 -5.19 -19.55
CA THR A 776 21.86 -4.26 -18.77
C THR A 776 22.69 -3.36 -17.86
N ASP A 777 22.29 -2.09 -17.73
CA ASP A 777 22.96 -1.06 -16.93
C ASP A 777 21.92 0.02 -16.57
N SER A 778 21.60 0.19 -15.28
CA SER A 778 20.55 1.10 -14.82
C SER A 778 20.89 2.57 -15.07
N HIS A 779 22.17 2.94 -15.00
CA HIS A 779 22.62 4.31 -15.25
C HIS A 779 22.57 4.65 -16.74
N ARG A 780 23.09 3.76 -17.59
CA ARG A 780 23.06 3.88 -19.05
C ARG A 780 21.63 3.94 -19.57
N PHE A 781 20.76 3.06 -19.06
CA PHE A 781 19.35 3.06 -19.45
C PHE A 781 18.60 4.29 -18.90
N GLY A 782 18.87 4.74 -17.68
CA GLY A 782 18.35 6.00 -17.14
C GLY A 782 18.71 7.23 -17.99
N ALA A 783 19.96 7.30 -18.47
CA ALA A 783 20.40 8.33 -19.40
C ALA A 783 19.67 8.23 -20.76
N GLN A 784 19.46 7.03 -21.29
CA GLN A 784 18.66 6.82 -22.50
C GLN A 784 17.18 7.20 -22.32
N ILE A 785 16.60 6.97 -21.14
CA ILE A 785 15.23 7.42 -20.78
C ILE A 785 15.17 8.96 -20.82
N SER A 786 16.05 9.67 -20.10
CA SER A 786 16.08 11.14 -20.12
C SER A 786 16.25 11.68 -21.54
N LYS A 787 17.17 11.12 -22.33
CA LYS A 787 17.38 11.53 -23.73
C LYS A 787 16.16 11.25 -24.60
N ALA A 788 15.55 10.08 -24.51
CA ALA A 788 14.35 9.72 -25.26
C ALA A 788 13.18 10.68 -24.99
N LEU A 789 12.97 11.05 -23.73
CA LEU A 789 11.95 12.02 -23.33
C LEU A 789 12.24 13.42 -23.92
N GLN A 790 13.49 13.89 -23.85
CA GLN A 790 13.93 15.17 -24.44
C GLN A 790 13.78 15.20 -25.97
N ASP A 791 14.18 14.14 -26.67
CA ASP A 791 14.08 14.04 -28.14
C ASP A 791 12.61 14.06 -28.59
N ILE A 792 11.74 13.30 -27.92
CA ILE A 792 10.29 13.27 -28.18
C ILE A 792 9.68 14.65 -27.92
N MET A 793 10.05 15.32 -26.83
CA MET A 793 9.56 16.68 -26.52
C MET A 793 10.00 17.68 -27.59
N THR A 794 11.25 17.60 -28.06
CA THR A 794 11.80 18.46 -29.12
C THR A 794 11.05 18.27 -30.44
N LEU A 795 10.89 17.01 -30.90
CA LEU A 795 10.13 16.65 -32.10
C LEU A 795 8.72 17.25 -32.09
N LEU A 796 8.01 17.12 -30.97
CA LEU A 796 6.61 17.55 -30.84
C LEU A 796 6.46 19.07 -30.63
N SER A 797 7.46 19.75 -30.05
CA SER A 797 7.36 21.18 -29.72
C SER A 797 7.67 22.12 -30.89
N ALA A 798 8.44 21.67 -31.89
CA ALA A 798 8.88 22.51 -33.01
C ALA A 798 7.72 23.16 -33.80
N ASP A 799 6.57 22.49 -33.86
CA ASP A 799 5.32 22.93 -34.52
C ASP A 799 4.79 24.27 -33.94
N SER A 800 5.07 24.55 -32.65
CA SER A 800 4.53 25.72 -31.95
C SER A 800 5.05 27.08 -32.46
N LYS A 801 6.10 27.11 -33.28
CA LYS A 801 6.66 28.35 -33.86
C LYS A 801 6.04 28.72 -35.22
N ILE A 802 5.33 27.81 -35.88
CA ILE A 802 4.88 28.01 -37.27
C ILE A 802 3.50 28.68 -37.35
N CYS A 803 2.64 28.52 -36.33
CA CYS A 803 1.34 29.20 -36.25
C CYS A 803 1.41 30.66 -35.75
N SER A 804 2.16 31.51 -36.47
CA SER A 804 1.99 32.97 -36.43
C SER A 804 1.23 33.43 -37.69
N PRO A 805 0.10 34.15 -37.60
CA PRO A 805 -0.65 34.54 -38.79
C PRO A 805 0.12 35.54 -39.66
N CYS A 806 0.51 35.12 -40.87
CA CYS A 806 1.07 36.02 -41.88
C CYS A 806 0.03 37.08 -42.26
N THR A 807 0.27 38.34 -41.88
CA THR A 807 -0.60 39.46 -42.22
C THR A 807 -0.43 39.80 -43.70
N GLY A 808 -1.49 39.56 -44.48
CA GLY A 808 -1.50 39.82 -45.92
C GLY A 808 -1.26 41.29 -46.27
N THR A 809 -0.55 41.52 -47.38
CA THR A 809 -0.19 42.85 -47.88
C THR A 809 -1.40 43.71 -48.23
N ALA A 810 -1.41 44.96 -47.77
CA ALA A 810 -2.39 45.97 -48.18
C ALA A 810 -1.75 47.03 -49.10
N ARG A 811 -2.49 47.48 -50.13
CA ARG A 811 -2.22 48.73 -50.86
C ARG A 811 -3.30 49.79 -50.53
N PRO A 812 -3.00 51.09 -50.54
CA PRO A 812 -3.83 52.10 -49.86
C PRO A 812 -4.71 52.95 -50.81
N HIS A 813 -5.91 53.31 -50.38
CA HIS A 813 -6.69 54.51 -50.78
C HIS A 813 -7.90 54.69 -49.82
N SER A 814 -8.50 55.87 -49.60
CA SER A 814 -7.94 57.19 -49.22
C SER A 814 -9.07 58.21 -48.94
N LYS A 815 -9.08 58.89 -47.76
CA LYS A 815 -9.75 60.22 -47.47
C LYS A 815 -11.29 60.29 -47.70
N LYS A 816 -12.16 61.00 -46.98
CA LYS A 816 -12.22 61.97 -45.84
C LYS A 816 -13.58 61.64 -45.12
N LEU A 817 -14.14 62.29 -44.08
CA LEU A 817 -14.15 63.69 -43.62
C LEU A 817 -14.51 63.76 -42.10
N GLN A 818 -14.42 64.96 -41.51
CA GLN A 818 -14.76 65.29 -40.11
C GLN A 818 -16.07 66.16 -40.09
N PRO A 819 -16.72 66.54 -38.94
CA PRO A 819 -16.09 67.21 -37.77
C PRO A 819 -16.73 67.03 -36.36
N THR A 820 -16.04 67.57 -35.32
CA THR A 820 -16.50 68.28 -34.08
C THR A 820 -17.81 67.90 -33.32
N ASN A 821 -17.93 67.97 -31.98
CA ASN A 821 -16.97 68.36 -30.91
C ASN A 821 -17.40 67.89 -29.49
N HIS A 822 -16.44 67.91 -28.56
CA HIS A 822 -16.54 68.00 -27.08
C HIS A 822 -17.36 67.01 -26.21
N SER A 823 -16.59 66.31 -25.34
CA SER A 823 -16.81 66.14 -23.88
C SER A 823 -17.97 65.27 -23.34
N CYS A 824 -17.60 64.07 -22.85
CA CYS A 824 -17.53 63.85 -21.40
C CYS A 824 -16.59 62.67 -21.03
N ARG A 825 -16.18 62.54 -19.76
CA ARG A 825 -15.45 61.38 -19.24
C ARG A 825 -16.39 60.20 -18.99
N LEU A 826 -16.03 59.00 -19.47
CA LEU A 826 -16.53 57.73 -18.94
C LEU A 826 -15.51 56.61 -19.18
N GLN A 827 -15.39 55.66 -18.25
CA GLN A 827 -14.39 54.58 -18.33
C GLN A 827 -14.83 53.52 -19.34
N VAL A 828 -13.96 53.21 -20.31
CA VAL A 828 -14.25 52.21 -21.35
C VAL A 828 -14.21 50.79 -20.75
N THR A 829 -15.25 50.01 -21.04
CA THR A 829 -15.30 48.58 -20.73
C THR A 829 -15.15 47.75 -22.00
N THR A 830 -14.23 46.77 -21.97
CA THR A 830 -14.12 45.69 -22.95
C THR A 830 -13.88 44.39 -22.17
N ARG A 831 -14.89 43.57 -21.89
CA ARG A 831 -15.57 42.63 -22.81
C ARG A 831 -14.59 41.73 -23.59
N LEU A 832 -14.17 40.66 -22.92
CA LEU A 832 -13.79 39.37 -23.54
C LEU A 832 -14.83 38.31 -23.10
N PRO A 833 -15.10 37.27 -23.92
CA PRO A 833 -16.26 36.39 -23.72
C PRO A 833 -16.08 35.39 -22.56
N ARG A 834 -17.17 35.11 -21.84
CA ARG A 834 -17.26 34.09 -20.78
C ARG A 834 -18.38 33.09 -21.06
N THR A 835 -18.02 31.84 -21.32
CA THR A 835 -18.89 30.64 -21.30
C THR A 835 -17.98 29.40 -21.15
N PHE A 836 -18.21 28.40 -20.28
CA PHE A 836 -19.10 28.30 -19.12
C PHE A 836 -18.36 27.51 -18.02
N HIS A 837 -18.31 28.05 -16.79
CA HIS A 837 -17.96 27.29 -15.59
C HIS A 837 -19.01 27.58 -14.52
N ASN A 838 -19.91 26.61 -14.31
CA ASN A 838 -20.96 26.68 -13.29
C ASN A 838 -21.27 25.26 -12.79
N PHE A 839 -20.92 24.98 -11.54
CA PHE A 839 -21.81 24.34 -10.57
C PHE A 839 -21.36 24.74 -9.16
N ALA A 840 -22.32 24.94 -8.26
CA ALA A 840 -22.12 25.75 -7.07
C ALA A 840 -21.24 25.10 -5.97
N ARG A 841 -20.51 25.94 -5.24
CA ARG A 841 -20.13 25.64 -3.85
C ARG A 841 -21.39 25.74 -2.98
N PRO A 842 -21.68 24.77 -2.09
CA PRO A 842 -22.59 24.99 -0.98
C PRO A 842 -21.89 25.87 0.07
N GLU A 843 -22.52 26.95 0.49
CA GLU A 843 -22.04 27.73 1.64
C GLU A 843 -22.29 26.99 2.96
N HIS A 844 -21.51 27.31 3.99
CA HIS A 844 -21.68 26.74 5.33
C HIS A 844 -22.69 27.55 6.16
N PRO A 845 -23.88 27.02 6.50
CA PRO A 845 -24.65 27.56 7.61
C PRO A 845 -23.95 27.21 8.93
N ARG A 846 -23.31 28.20 9.57
CA ARG A 846 -22.91 28.11 10.98
C ARG A 846 -24.15 28.30 11.85
N ALA A 847 -24.68 27.22 12.40
CA ALA A 847 -25.71 27.25 13.44
C ALA A 847 -25.11 26.74 14.76
N THR A 848 -24.70 27.66 15.63
CA THR A 848 -24.20 27.34 16.98
C THR A 848 -25.38 27.37 17.96
N LEU A 849 -25.63 26.27 18.66
CA LEU A 849 -26.61 26.23 19.74
C LEU A 849 -25.90 26.54 21.07
N CYS A 850 -25.99 27.79 21.54
CA CYS A 850 -25.48 28.19 22.86
C CYS A 850 -26.58 28.02 23.93
N VAL A 851 -26.17 27.57 25.11
CA VAL A 851 -27.00 27.63 26.34
C VAL A 851 -26.55 28.84 27.16
N ALA A 852 -27.51 29.50 27.81
CA ALA A 852 -27.33 30.59 28.80
C ALA A 852 -26.39 30.18 29.97
N ARG A 853 -25.76 31.06 30.78
CA ARG A 853 -25.85 32.51 31.12
C ARG A 853 -24.58 32.84 31.98
N PRO A 854 -24.34 34.07 32.50
CA PRO A 854 -24.67 35.43 32.06
C PRO A 854 -23.39 36.29 31.85
N LEU A 855 -23.53 37.59 31.51
CA LEU A 855 -22.42 38.55 31.51
C LEU A 855 -22.25 39.25 32.88
N VAL A 856 -21.01 39.65 33.17
CA VAL A 856 -20.70 40.90 33.89
C VAL A 856 -19.81 41.78 32.97
N ARG A 857 -19.76 43.08 33.23
CA ARG A 857 -19.37 44.17 32.31
C ARG A 857 -17.89 44.61 32.42
N ASN A 858 -17.44 45.32 31.35
CA ASN A 858 -16.47 46.43 31.37
C ASN A 858 -14.97 46.09 31.62
N LEU A 859 -13.96 46.84 31.16
CA LEU A 859 -13.90 48.08 30.33
C LEU A 859 -12.56 48.17 29.53
N ARG A 860 -12.32 49.33 28.87
CA ARG A 860 -11.13 49.81 28.10
C ARG A 860 -9.75 49.38 28.66
N GLY A 861 -8.65 49.29 27.89
CA GLY A 861 -8.47 49.41 26.43
C GLY A 861 -7.14 50.10 25.99
N ARG A 862 -6.73 49.87 24.73
CA ARG A 862 -5.82 50.66 23.84
C ARG A 862 -4.36 51.01 24.27
N HIS A 863 -3.45 50.82 23.29
CA HIS A 863 -2.06 51.32 23.18
C HIS A 863 -1.05 50.80 24.23
N GLY A 864 0.26 50.68 23.92
CA GLY A 864 0.89 50.71 22.60
C GLY A 864 2.40 50.92 22.60
N ALA A 865 3.12 50.03 21.89
CA ALA A 865 4.42 50.24 21.21
C ALA A 865 5.74 50.44 22.01
N ASP A 866 6.78 49.84 21.44
CA ASP A 866 8.18 50.28 21.33
C ASP A 866 9.14 50.39 22.55
N LEU A 867 9.83 49.26 22.79
CA LEU A 867 11.30 49.10 22.66
C LEU A 867 12.27 49.70 23.76
N PRO A 868 13.58 49.30 23.78
CA PRO A 868 14.40 49.16 25.01
C PRO A 868 15.60 50.18 25.02
N PRO A 869 16.81 49.98 25.62
CA PRO A 869 17.33 48.92 26.53
C PRO A 869 18.20 49.41 27.73
N ARG A 870 18.83 48.45 28.45
CA ARG A 870 19.87 48.59 29.52
C ARG A 870 19.33 49.06 30.88
N GLY A 871 19.94 48.72 32.03
CA GLY A 871 21.02 47.74 32.29
C GLY A 871 21.64 47.89 33.70
N GLY A 872 21.84 46.78 34.42
CA GLY A 872 22.34 46.76 35.82
C GLY A 872 21.27 47.12 36.87
N GLY A 873 21.40 46.77 38.16
CA GLY A 873 22.35 45.83 38.79
C GLY A 873 22.50 46.02 40.31
N GLY A 874 22.33 44.95 41.10
CA GLY A 874 22.86 44.82 42.48
C GLY A 874 21.86 44.83 43.67
N GLY A 875 21.87 43.75 44.45
CA GLY A 875 21.49 43.72 45.88
C GLY A 875 20.00 43.56 46.26
N ARG A 876 19.63 43.16 47.50
CA ARG A 876 20.42 42.51 48.58
C ARG A 876 19.52 42.02 49.76
N SER A 877 19.48 40.72 50.06
CA SER A 877 19.08 40.07 51.35
C SER A 877 19.16 38.53 51.16
N SER A 878 19.82 37.69 51.97
CA SER A 878 19.64 37.33 53.42
C SER A 878 18.23 36.79 53.71
N GLU A 879 18.01 35.67 54.41
CA GLU A 879 18.81 34.84 55.36
C GLU A 879 19.07 33.40 54.81
N SER A 880 20.01 32.50 55.19
CA SER A 880 20.62 32.04 56.48
C SER A 880 19.62 31.30 57.42
N GLU A 881 19.84 30.14 58.06
CA GLU A 881 20.99 29.31 58.50
C GLU A 881 20.58 27.79 58.63
N SER A 882 21.39 26.74 58.88
CA SER A 882 22.85 26.46 58.70
C SER A 882 23.19 24.96 58.93
N GLU A 883 24.25 24.49 58.24
CA GLU A 883 25.34 23.52 58.59
C GLU A 883 25.19 22.20 59.42
N LEU A 884 25.86 21.13 58.93
CA LEU A 884 26.94 20.29 59.55
C LEU A 884 27.27 19.12 58.54
N ILE A 885 28.45 18.82 57.95
CA ILE A 885 29.92 18.89 58.22
C ILE A 885 30.50 17.59 58.88
N ILE A 886 31.74 17.20 58.47
CA ILE A 886 32.64 16.09 58.95
C ILE A 886 32.50 14.70 58.24
N LEU A 887 33.54 13.90 57.89
CA LEU A 887 34.97 14.08 57.44
C LEU A 887 35.55 12.74 56.86
N ARG A 888 36.35 12.79 55.77
CA ARG A 888 37.46 11.84 55.36
C ARG A 888 37.08 10.35 55.04
N GLN A 889 37.94 9.49 54.45
CA GLN A 889 39.41 9.50 54.20
C GLN A 889 39.84 8.77 52.89
N ASN A 890 41.14 8.85 52.55
CA ASN A 890 41.81 8.41 51.29
C ASN A 890 42.04 6.89 51.12
N GLY A 891 42.40 6.46 49.91
CA GLY A 891 43.12 5.21 49.61
C GLY A 891 43.73 5.21 48.19
N GLU A 892 45.00 4.83 48.03
CA GLU A 892 45.78 4.88 46.77
C GLU A 892 46.09 3.48 46.21
N GLY A 893 46.51 3.35 44.93
CA GLY A 893 46.98 2.06 44.38
C GLY A 893 47.41 2.05 42.90
N SER A 894 48.74 2.12 42.67
CA SER A 894 49.58 1.72 41.50
C SER A 894 48.94 1.03 40.28
N GLN A 895 49.23 1.44 39.03
CA GLN A 895 50.35 0.97 38.14
C GLN A 895 50.34 -0.57 37.84
N HIS A 896 50.71 -1.11 36.67
CA HIS A 896 51.71 -0.67 35.67
C HIS A 896 51.62 -1.50 34.35
N TRP A 897 52.27 -1.06 33.25
CA TRP A 897 52.68 -1.86 32.05
C TRP A 897 51.60 -2.53 31.14
N ARG A 898 51.81 -2.81 29.83
CA ARG A 898 52.80 -2.41 28.79
C ARG A 898 52.18 -2.59 27.38
N ARG A 899 52.67 -1.83 26.37
CA ARG A 899 52.40 -2.02 24.92
C ARG A 899 52.87 -3.38 24.37
N THR A 900 52.24 -3.84 23.27
CA THR A 900 52.96 -4.25 22.05
C THR A 900 52.07 -4.10 20.81
N ASP A 901 52.62 -3.56 19.73
CA ASP A 901 52.03 -3.52 18.39
C ASP A 901 52.20 -4.87 17.65
N GLY A 902 51.41 -5.10 16.60
CA GLY A 902 51.60 -6.21 15.65
C GLY A 902 50.88 -5.96 14.33
N ARG A 903 51.64 -5.73 13.24
CA ARG A 903 51.11 -5.58 11.87
C ARG A 903 51.59 -6.75 10.98
N GLY A 904 50.81 -7.07 9.95
CA GLY A 904 51.16 -7.98 8.84
C GLY A 904 49.88 -8.60 8.28
N THR A 905 49.29 -8.22 7.14
CA THR A 905 49.74 -8.01 5.74
C THR A 905 49.85 -9.29 4.90
N ASP A 906 49.26 -9.19 3.70
CA ASP A 906 49.60 -9.86 2.43
C ASP A 906 49.23 -11.35 2.16
N SER A 907 48.04 -11.49 1.57
CA SER A 907 47.80 -12.07 0.22
C SER A 907 48.37 -13.43 -0.20
N ALA A 908 47.49 -14.27 -0.77
CA ALA A 908 47.83 -15.20 -1.85
C ALA A 908 46.65 -15.38 -2.84
N ARG A 909 46.95 -15.52 -4.14
CA ARG A 909 45.98 -15.86 -5.22
C ARG A 909 46.39 -17.18 -5.89
N VAL A 910 45.56 -18.22 -5.86
CA VAL A 910 45.41 -19.26 -6.91
C VAL A 910 43.93 -19.72 -6.82
N ASN A 911 42.99 -19.53 -7.76
CA ASN A 911 42.87 -19.74 -9.22
C ASN A 911 42.36 -21.16 -9.63
N ILE A 912 41.24 -21.18 -10.38
CA ILE A 912 40.70 -22.26 -11.24
C ILE A 912 40.11 -23.53 -10.57
N CYS A 913 38.78 -23.70 -10.70
CA CYS A 913 38.21 -24.72 -11.62
C CYS A 913 36.73 -24.43 -11.97
N ASN A 914 36.32 -24.76 -13.20
CA ASN A 914 34.93 -24.68 -13.65
C ASN A 914 34.12 -25.91 -13.23
N MET A 915 32.85 -25.71 -12.86
CA MET A 915 31.78 -26.65 -13.21
C MET A 915 30.53 -25.89 -13.65
N LYS A 916 30.07 -26.17 -14.88
CA LYS A 916 28.74 -25.79 -15.35
C LYS A 916 27.74 -26.81 -14.80
N GLN A 917 26.59 -26.37 -14.31
CA GLN A 917 25.45 -27.29 -14.18
C GLN A 917 24.12 -26.58 -14.46
N THR A 918 23.48 -26.98 -15.55
CA THR A 918 22.14 -26.59 -15.98
C THR A 918 21.08 -27.36 -15.21
N GLN A 919 20.04 -26.68 -14.71
CA GLN A 919 18.65 -27.15 -14.51
C GLN A 919 17.84 -26.07 -13.76
N VAL A 920 16.52 -25.92 -13.88
CA VAL A 920 15.51 -26.16 -14.94
C VAL A 920 14.20 -25.52 -14.45
N ASP A 921 13.29 -25.12 -15.35
CA ASP A 921 12.07 -24.38 -15.02
C ASP A 921 11.02 -25.16 -14.19
N VAL A 922 10.23 -24.43 -13.40
CA VAL A 922 8.84 -24.78 -12.99
C VAL A 922 7.97 -23.52 -13.01
#